data_AF-A0A4S2FKN5-F1
#
_entry.id   AF-A0A4S2FKN5-F1
#
_cell.length_a   1.000
_cell.length_b   1.000
_cell.length_c   1.000
_cell.angle_alpha   90.00
_cell.angle_beta   90.00
_cell.angle_gamma   90.00
#
_symmetry.space_group_name_H-M   'P 1'
#
loop_
_entity.id
_entity.type
_entity.pdbx_description
1 polymer ?
#
loop_
_entity_poly.entity_id
_entity_poly.type
_entity_poly.pdbx_seq_one_letter_code
_entity_poly.pdbx_strand_id
1 'polypeptide(L)'
;MNKKFLSAILFGALMVTSTGTFVSCKDYDDDIENLQAQIDENAKAIDQINNLISNGSVISSVVKSGNGITITLSNGSSYEITNGSDGTNAAVWSIGEDGYWYKDNVKQEYKAVGADGADGDYYKPNATTGNFDIYNADGTLKEPTNIAWQGTGITAVETATDVILYNVTKADGSKGEVTISKSNNLRSLVFVPQVYVDGVQGLTYDSYSYKALTLADKDSKSESAAEAAEETTVNPTVYAEYHVNPSTANIEDIKDKLSFIVKPNVDYITSRAAASEDFTATPEFVSYQDGILKVKVNITGIAATGDKISVLALNVEKENGENVTSDYATVFKKDLSDLAIADPVAEAVKKSIADNDEHYRTLINAVDENAYNQTIVWEEGTTAEEAKTHCDTIVVYDSSLDLTKCVEAHELPCEGGEAVKVADLEKLGMSFGFDIVKNYKIGEPVTDQADFISLADGVLTPKVYDTEGRAAIGRTPIVRVRLMHGDNIVKVAYIKVYIADKLTTPEIKQYPLTIEDFEYDCDEADAVRISGVEEMNVQVYNEIGMSKDQFHSTYSHFVDYGANQTPADLGTCAETTDPETQATHVIKWTISKDLLWENADKTLTHRVRYYAGENQTGAYVELVLTAKVKDIQKTYNVAKADFISNYWNDAKEYTKFNVAVPTTTTDENPANCTFINDLNSPFTTWPKNSTEGTPGVLKLDKAVTGIKYFFCEDDVKAITKIGDIDVIFSTTADGLTLKATVDGVTENIAVINNAGETNPNIVTYNKESDIAKKLLNTGLMYTYIGATGQVCDDATKVVTITFDGQDHFKANFIRPVNIAEQAADNFIDGVDVGEKGSFIRLEDLIAPYDWRDREFKDYTNYWGFYGPFEITADVDNAECDLNGVRQAVPVTVELKADYENLTMGDGEDAKVSKYGFITYKNNGTKVAEFNIYVKVTVKYGWGTIQTGFITVPVSSTITNN
;
A
#
# COMPACT_ATOMS: atom_id res chain seq x y z
N MET A 1 -68.41 -31.07 14.87
CA MET A 1 -69.29 -31.81 15.80
C MET A 1 -68.49 -32.18 17.05
N ASN A 2 -69.08 -32.07 18.26
CA ASN A 2 -68.83 -32.87 19.49
C ASN A 2 -67.40 -33.38 19.81
N LYS A 3 -66.79 -33.22 21.00
CA LYS A 3 -67.21 -32.83 22.38
C LYS A 3 -65.94 -32.39 23.16
N LYS A 4 -65.96 -31.30 23.94
CA LYS A 4 -66.19 -31.24 25.42
C LYS A 4 -65.33 -32.17 26.29
N PHE A 5 -64.46 -31.60 27.13
CA PHE A 5 -64.54 -31.75 28.59
C PHE A 5 -63.99 -30.49 29.32
N LEU A 6 -63.97 -30.47 30.67
CA LEU A 6 -64.57 -29.36 31.42
C LEU A 6 -64.16 -29.32 32.92
N SER A 7 -63.30 -28.38 33.35
CA SER A 7 -63.21 -27.81 34.72
C SER A 7 -62.30 -26.57 34.68
N ALA A 8 -62.57 -25.37 35.21
CA ALA A 8 -63.41 -24.88 36.30
C ALA A 8 -62.86 -25.12 37.71
N ILE A 9 -62.26 -24.09 38.32
CA ILE A 9 -62.32 -23.65 39.75
C ILE A 9 -61.37 -22.45 39.96
N LEU A 10 -61.77 -21.51 40.84
CA LEU A 10 -61.00 -20.47 41.56
C LEU A 10 -61.25 -18.96 41.27
N PHE A 11 -62.43 -18.57 40.81
CA PHE A 11 -62.95 -17.22 41.14
C PHE A 11 -63.59 -17.28 42.54
N GLY A 12 -62.98 -16.65 43.55
CA GLY A 12 -63.40 -16.89 44.94
C GLY A 12 -62.82 -16.04 46.07
N ALA A 13 -62.27 -14.84 45.82
CA ALA A 13 -61.91 -13.92 46.91
C ALA A 13 -61.91 -12.43 46.48
N LEU A 14 -62.20 -11.57 47.45
CA LEU A 14 -61.85 -10.14 47.52
C LEU A 14 -62.46 -9.16 46.50
N MET A 15 -63.76 -8.93 46.59
CA MET A 15 -64.29 -7.56 46.60
C MET A 15 -64.57 -7.15 48.05
N VAL A 16 -64.12 -5.96 48.48
CA VAL A 16 -64.74 -5.07 49.51
C VAL A 16 -63.90 -3.79 49.62
N THR A 17 -64.56 -2.61 49.57
CA THR A 17 -64.01 -1.23 49.70
C THR A 17 -62.95 -0.80 48.66
N SER A 18 -62.88 0.47 48.23
CA SER A 18 -63.65 1.68 48.55
C SER A 18 -64.06 2.46 47.28
N THR A 19 -64.87 3.51 47.42
CA THR A 19 -65.54 4.20 46.30
C THR A 19 -64.89 5.50 45.85
N GLY A 20 -64.69 5.64 44.53
CA GLY A 20 -64.41 6.90 43.83
C GLY A 20 -62.99 6.96 43.26
N THR A 21 -62.76 7.33 42.00
CA THR A 21 -63.69 7.81 40.94
C THR A 21 -63.92 6.77 39.84
N PHE A 22 -65.12 6.76 39.24
CA PHE A 22 -65.35 6.01 38.00
C PHE A 22 -64.65 6.67 36.81
N VAL A 23 -63.60 6.02 36.31
CA VAL A 23 -63.21 6.12 34.90
C VAL A 23 -64.15 5.22 34.09
N SER A 24 -64.37 5.53 32.81
CA SER A 24 -65.21 4.74 31.90
C SER A 24 -64.71 3.29 31.83
N CYS A 25 -65.59 2.31 32.09
CA CYS A 25 -65.26 0.90 31.86
C CYS A 25 -65.31 0.50 30.38
N LYS A 26 -65.75 1.38 29.47
CA LYS A 26 -65.84 1.06 28.04
C LYS A 26 -64.46 0.92 27.40
N ASP A 27 -63.56 1.83 27.79
CA ASP A 27 -62.30 2.07 27.10
C ASP A 27 -61.36 0.84 27.24
N TYR A 28 -61.44 0.11 28.37
CA TYR A 28 -60.68 -1.12 28.61
C TYR A 28 -61.08 -2.31 27.73
N ASP A 29 -62.36 -2.49 27.41
CA ASP A 29 -62.80 -3.57 26.51
C ASP A 29 -62.34 -3.28 25.07
N ASP A 30 -62.48 -2.01 24.63
CA ASP A 30 -62.00 -1.53 23.33
C ASP A 30 -60.45 -1.67 23.21
N ASP A 31 -59.69 -1.35 24.28
CA ASP A 31 -58.23 -1.51 24.35
C ASP A 31 -57.79 -2.99 24.29
N ILE A 32 -58.52 -3.90 24.95
CA ILE A 32 -58.21 -5.34 24.95
C ILE A 32 -58.47 -5.95 23.58
N GLU A 33 -59.56 -5.58 22.89
CA GLU A 33 -59.85 -6.05 21.53
C GLU A 33 -58.76 -5.58 20.54
N ASN A 34 -58.29 -4.34 20.68
CA ASN A 34 -57.17 -3.77 19.91
C ASN A 34 -55.85 -4.51 20.15
N LEU A 35 -55.49 -4.79 21.40
CA LEU A 35 -54.27 -5.54 21.74
C LEU A 35 -54.33 -6.99 21.22
N GLN A 36 -55.47 -7.66 21.34
CA GLN A 36 -55.62 -9.02 20.78
C GLN A 36 -55.51 -9.01 19.26
N ALA A 37 -56.11 -8.03 18.57
CA ALA A 37 -55.99 -7.90 17.12
C ALA A 37 -54.53 -7.77 16.65
N GLN A 38 -53.71 -6.97 17.34
CA GLN A 38 -52.28 -6.82 17.02
C GLN A 38 -51.48 -8.11 17.25
N ILE A 39 -51.75 -8.86 18.34
CA ILE A 39 -51.13 -10.18 18.59
C ILE A 39 -51.50 -11.15 17.45
N ASP A 40 -52.77 -11.16 17.06
CA ASP A 40 -53.33 -11.94 15.97
C ASP A 40 -52.75 -11.56 14.59
N GLU A 41 -52.38 -10.31 14.35
CA GLU A 41 -51.74 -9.84 13.12
C GLU A 41 -50.24 -10.19 13.08
N ASN A 42 -49.52 -9.94 14.17
CA ASN A 42 -48.12 -10.36 14.34
C ASN A 42 -47.95 -11.86 14.08
N ALA A 43 -48.82 -12.70 14.66
CA ALA A 43 -48.76 -14.15 14.47
C ALA A 43 -48.93 -14.54 12.99
N LYS A 44 -49.89 -13.93 12.29
CA LYS A 44 -50.11 -14.15 10.84
C LYS A 44 -48.92 -13.68 10.00
N ALA A 45 -48.28 -12.57 10.36
CA ALA A 45 -47.10 -12.07 9.69
C ALA A 45 -45.91 -13.02 9.85
N ILE A 46 -45.64 -13.49 11.08
CA ILE A 46 -44.59 -14.49 11.38
C ILE A 46 -44.85 -15.81 10.62
N ASP A 47 -46.09 -16.31 10.62
CA ASP A 47 -46.46 -17.51 9.86
C ASP A 47 -46.24 -17.31 8.35
N GLN A 48 -46.59 -16.15 7.79
CA GLN A 48 -46.37 -15.85 6.37
C GLN A 48 -44.88 -15.73 6.01
N ILE A 49 -44.08 -15.10 6.87
CA ILE A 49 -42.62 -15.04 6.74
C ILE A 49 -42.03 -16.45 6.70
N ASN A 50 -42.35 -17.29 7.68
CA ASN A 50 -41.86 -18.68 7.78
C ASN A 50 -42.27 -19.52 6.55
N ASN A 51 -43.51 -19.37 6.07
CA ASN A 51 -43.97 -20.04 4.84
C ASN A 51 -43.22 -19.54 3.59
N LEU A 52 -42.99 -18.23 3.44
CA LEU A 52 -42.28 -17.68 2.28
C LEU A 52 -40.80 -18.05 2.26
N ILE A 53 -40.16 -18.12 3.43
CA ILE A 53 -38.77 -18.60 3.58
C ILE A 53 -38.71 -20.08 3.19
N SER A 54 -39.57 -20.93 3.77
CA SER A 54 -39.68 -22.36 3.43
C SER A 54 -39.84 -22.61 1.92
N ASN A 55 -40.61 -21.75 1.23
CA ASN A 55 -40.82 -21.86 -0.22
C ASN A 55 -39.63 -21.39 -1.08
N GLY A 56 -38.75 -20.52 -0.59
CA GLY A 56 -37.52 -20.10 -1.29
C GLY A 56 -37.09 -18.65 -1.13
N SER A 57 -37.77 -17.88 -0.28
CA SER A 57 -37.35 -16.51 0.07
C SER A 57 -36.25 -16.55 1.14
N VAL A 58 -35.51 -15.46 1.29
CA VAL A 58 -34.62 -15.23 2.45
C VAL A 58 -34.87 -13.83 3.01
N ILE A 59 -34.49 -13.57 4.26
CA ILE A 59 -34.58 -12.23 4.83
C ILE A 59 -33.52 -11.34 4.18
N SER A 60 -33.93 -10.21 3.61
CA SER A 60 -33.06 -9.24 2.96
C SER A 60 -32.77 -8.00 3.81
N SER A 61 -33.63 -7.69 4.79
CA SER A 61 -33.35 -6.68 5.81
C SER A 61 -34.27 -6.81 7.03
N VAL A 62 -33.76 -6.43 8.19
CA VAL A 62 -34.53 -6.16 9.41
C VAL A 62 -34.26 -4.71 9.81
N VAL A 63 -35.30 -3.90 9.93
CA VAL A 63 -35.17 -2.47 10.27
C VAL A 63 -36.19 -2.03 11.32
N LYS A 64 -35.78 -1.10 12.17
CA LYS A 64 -36.66 -0.49 13.17
C LYS A 64 -37.69 0.41 12.49
N SER A 65 -38.97 0.22 12.83
CA SER A 65 -40.06 1.13 12.45
C SER A 65 -40.37 2.10 13.61
N GLY A 66 -41.35 3.00 13.42
CA GLY A 66 -41.80 3.89 14.50
C GLY A 66 -42.50 3.18 15.68
N ASN A 67 -43.07 1.98 15.43
CA ASN A 67 -43.91 1.24 16.38
C ASN A 67 -43.45 -0.21 16.59
N GLY A 68 -42.28 -0.61 16.06
CA GLY A 68 -41.88 -2.00 16.00
C GLY A 68 -40.69 -2.24 15.06
N ILE A 69 -40.75 -3.35 14.32
CA ILE A 69 -39.67 -3.81 13.44
C ILE A 69 -40.27 -4.30 12.12
N THR A 70 -39.72 -3.84 11.00
CA THR A 70 -40.07 -4.30 9.65
C THR A 70 -39.05 -5.33 9.17
N ILE A 71 -39.52 -6.52 8.81
CA ILE A 71 -38.74 -7.58 8.16
C ILE A 71 -39.09 -7.55 6.66
N THR A 72 -38.09 -7.49 5.79
CA THR A 72 -38.27 -7.60 4.33
C THR A 72 -37.60 -8.85 3.80
N LEU A 73 -38.26 -9.50 2.83
CA LEU A 73 -37.79 -10.71 2.17
C LEU A 73 -37.27 -10.41 0.75
N SER A 74 -36.38 -11.27 0.26
CA SER A 74 -35.77 -11.20 -1.09
C SER A 74 -36.77 -11.22 -2.25
N ASN A 75 -38.03 -11.57 -2.00
CA ASN A 75 -39.13 -11.51 -2.96
C ASN A 75 -39.83 -10.14 -3.04
N GLY A 76 -39.39 -9.15 -2.25
CA GLY A 76 -39.96 -7.80 -2.17
C GLY A 76 -41.12 -7.62 -1.19
N SER A 77 -41.51 -8.66 -0.44
CA SER A 77 -42.54 -8.57 0.60
C SER A 77 -41.96 -8.04 1.91
N SER A 78 -42.63 -7.05 2.52
CA SER A 78 -42.28 -6.51 3.83
C SER A 78 -43.41 -6.73 4.84
N TYR A 79 -43.03 -7.01 6.08
CA TYR A 79 -43.92 -7.34 7.19
C TYR A 79 -43.52 -6.52 8.42
N GLU A 80 -44.46 -5.82 9.04
CA GLU A 80 -44.23 -5.07 10.28
C GLU A 80 -44.71 -5.89 11.50
N ILE A 81 -43.84 -6.04 12.49
CA ILE A 81 -44.10 -6.71 13.77
C ILE A 81 -44.08 -5.64 14.87
N THR A 82 -45.17 -5.50 15.61
CA THR A 82 -45.39 -4.43 16.61
C THR A 82 -45.74 -4.99 17.98
N ASN A 83 -45.76 -4.18 19.05
CA ASN A 83 -46.23 -4.64 20.36
C ASN A 83 -46.95 -3.54 21.15
N GLY A 84 -48.16 -3.19 20.73
CA GLY A 84 -48.95 -2.14 21.37
C GLY A 84 -48.25 -0.78 21.40
N SER A 85 -48.60 0.05 22.39
CA SER A 85 -47.94 1.33 22.66
C SER A 85 -46.47 1.19 23.09
N ASP A 86 -46.06 0.02 23.59
CA ASP A 86 -44.68 -0.29 24.01
C ASP A 86 -43.70 -0.36 22.82
N GLY A 87 -44.20 -0.46 21.59
CA GLY A 87 -43.40 -0.57 20.36
C GLY A 87 -42.44 0.59 20.10
N THR A 88 -42.66 1.74 20.75
CA THR A 88 -41.81 2.94 20.66
C THR A 88 -40.35 2.73 21.14
N ASN A 89 -40.10 1.68 21.95
CA ASN A 89 -38.76 1.29 22.40
C ASN A 89 -38.20 0.06 21.66
N ALA A 90 -38.59 -0.15 20.39
CA ALA A 90 -38.01 -1.21 19.58
C ALA A 90 -36.50 -1.00 19.32
N ALA A 91 -35.77 -2.08 19.05
CA ALA A 91 -34.36 -2.02 18.63
C ALA A 91 -34.01 -3.19 17.70
N VAL A 92 -33.12 -2.95 16.73
CA VAL A 92 -32.50 -3.99 15.90
C VAL A 92 -31.00 -4.04 16.21
N TRP A 93 -30.51 -5.22 16.59
CA TRP A 93 -29.09 -5.52 16.72
C TRP A 93 -28.64 -6.42 15.57
N SER A 94 -27.56 -6.04 14.89
CA SER A 94 -26.97 -6.79 13.77
C SER A 94 -25.44 -6.78 13.84
N ILE A 95 -24.79 -7.64 13.07
CA ILE A 95 -23.32 -7.72 12.99
C ILE A 95 -22.88 -7.06 11.67
N GLY A 96 -21.95 -6.10 11.76
CA GLY A 96 -21.35 -5.45 10.60
C GLY A 96 -20.24 -6.29 9.95
N GLU A 97 -19.88 -5.96 8.71
CA GLU A 97 -18.77 -6.61 7.97
C GLU A 97 -17.41 -6.48 8.69
N ASP A 98 -17.27 -5.47 9.55
CA ASP A 98 -16.10 -5.24 10.41
C ASP A 98 -16.08 -6.08 11.70
N GLY A 99 -17.10 -6.92 11.91
CA GLY A 99 -17.23 -7.81 13.06
C GLY A 99 -17.74 -7.14 14.34
N TYR A 100 -18.27 -5.91 14.30
CA TYR A 100 -18.85 -5.23 15.45
C TYR A 100 -20.38 -5.35 15.49
N TRP A 101 -20.95 -5.20 16.70
CA TRP A 101 -22.40 -5.03 16.87
C TRP A 101 -22.84 -3.63 16.40
N TYR A 102 -23.91 -3.59 15.64
CA TYR A 102 -24.63 -2.39 15.22
C TYR A 102 -26.00 -2.38 15.91
N LYS A 103 -26.43 -1.22 16.39
CA LYS A 103 -27.75 -1.00 16.98
C LYS A 103 -28.50 0.04 16.16
N ASP A 104 -29.67 -0.30 15.63
CA ASP A 104 -30.47 0.54 14.74
C ASP A 104 -29.62 1.12 13.58
N ASN A 105 -28.74 0.29 12.99
CA ASN A 105 -27.73 0.61 11.97
C ASN A 105 -26.60 1.57 12.42
N VAL A 106 -26.44 1.85 13.71
CA VAL A 106 -25.31 2.61 14.26
C VAL A 106 -24.29 1.66 14.89
N LYS A 107 -23.02 1.70 14.44
CA LYS A 107 -21.92 0.92 15.00
C LYS A 107 -21.75 1.16 16.50
N GLN A 108 -21.55 0.09 17.28
CA GLN A 108 -21.19 0.12 18.69
C GLN A 108 -19.71 -0.32 18.87
N GLU A 109 -19.16 -0.11 20.06
CA GLU A 109 -17.78 -0.49 20.41
C GLU A 109 -17.62 -1.99 20.72
N TYR A 110 -18.73 -2.74 20.75
CA TYR A 110 -18.77 -4.16 21.15
C TYR A 110 -18.50 -5.07 19.95
N LYS A 111 -17.39 -5.81 19.98
CA LYS A 111 -17.06 -6.80 18.94
C LYS A 111 -17.99 -8.01 19.04
N ALA A 112 -18.58 -8.45 17.93
CA ALA A 112 -19.55 -9.55 17.88
C ALA A 112 -18.92 -10.91 17.54
N VAL A 113 -17.74 -10.93 16.92
CA VAL A 113 -17.03 -12.14 16.51
C VAL A 113 -15.60 -12.18 17.05
N GLY A 114 -15.18 -13.34 17.54
CA GLY A 114 -13.79 -13.58 17.95
C GLY A 114 -12.81 -13.60 16.77
N ALA A 115 -11.53 -13.77 17.06
CA ALA A 115 -10.50 -14.10 16.07
C ALA A 115 -9.43 -14.96 16.76
N ASP A 116 -8.90 -15.96 16.07
CA ASP A 116 -8.02 -16.96 16.68
C ASP A 116 -6.69 -16.32 17.11
N GLY A 117 -6.53 -16.13 18.43
CA GLY A 117 -5.41 -15.42 19.05
C GLY A 117 -5.69 -15.10 20.52
N ALA A 118 -4.65 -14.69 21.25
CA ALA A 118 -4.67 -14.57 22.71
C ALA A 118 -5.63 -13.51 23.29
N ASP A 119 -6.04 -12.51 22.49
CA ASP A 119 -6.93 -11.41 22.88
C ASP A 119 -8.25 -11.40 22.06
N GLY A 120 -8.68 -12.56 21.54
CA GLY A 120 -9.80 -12.70 20.60
C GLY A 120 -11.22 -12.61 21.19
N ASP A 121 -11.43 -11.85 22.26
CA ASP A 121 -12.72 -11.74 22.97
C ASP A 121 -13.87 -11.21 22.09
N TYR A 122 -15.11 -11.62 22.41
CA TYR A 122 -16.34 -11.08 21.79
C TYR A 122 -17.53 -11.01 22.75
N TYR A 123 -18.49 -10.14 22.43
CA TYR A 123 -19.70 -9.89 23.21
C TYR A 123 -20.88 -10.67 22.63
N LYS A 124 -21.59 -11.45 23.47
CA LYS A 124 -22.72 -12.30 23.09
C LYS A 124 -23.99 -11.94 23.88
N PRO A 125 -25.14 -11.74 23.24
CA PRO A 125 -26.41 -11.49 23.93
C PRO A 125 -26.82 -12.63 24.87
N ASN A 126 -27.09 -12.31 26.15
CA ASN A 126 -27.67 -13.24 27.11
C ASN A 126 -29.15 -12.88 27.38
N ALA A 127 -30.06 -13.73 26.89
CA ALA A 127 -31.51 -13.57 27.02
C ALA A 127 -32.08 -13.82 28.43
N THR A 128 -31.28 -14.35 29.36
CA THR A 128 -31.68 -14.51 30.77
C THR A 128 -31.39 -13.25 31.60
N THR A 129 -30.37 -12.46 31.22
CA THR A 129 -29.97 -11.24 31.93
C THR A 129 -30.42 -9.95 31.22
N GLY A 130 -30.69 -10.00 29.91
CA GLY A 130 -30.94 -8.83 29.06
C GLY A 130 -29.67 -8.06 28.67
N ASN A 131 -28.51 -8.53 29.12
CA ASN A 131 -27.19 -7.92 28.92
C ASN A 131 -26.32 -8.75 27.97
N PHE A 132 -25.25 -8.15 27.45
CA PHE A 132 -24.17 -8.91 26.82
C PHE A 132 -23.31 -9.61 27.88
N ASP A 133 -22.79 -10.78 27.54
CA ASP A 133 -21.71 -11.43 28.26
C ASP A 133 -20.46 -11.49 27.35
N ILE A 134 -19.26 -11.46 27.93
CA ILE A 134 -18.00 -11.58 27.19
C ILE A 134 -17.59 -13.05 27.13
N TYR A 135 -17.22 -13.50 25.94
CA TYR A 135 -16.72 -14.84 25.64
C TYR A 135 -15.29 -14.76 25.10
N ASN A 136 -14.46 -15.74 25.47
CA ASN A 136 -13.14 -15.93 24.87
C ASN A 136 -13.30 -16.47 23.43
N ALA A 137 -12.23 -16.39 22.61
CA ALA A 137 -12.24 -16.87 21.23
C ALA A 137 -12.67 -18.35 21.08
N ASP A 138 -12.34 -19.20 22.06
CA ASP A 138 -12.70 -20.63 22.10
C ASP A 138 -14.20 -20.91 22.39
N GLY A 139 -15.02 -19.86 22.58
CA GLY A 139 -16.44 -19.99 22.87
C GLY A 139 -16.78 -20.25 24.35
N THR A 140 -15.80 -20.19 25.26
CA THR A 140 -16.05 -20.23 26.72
C THR A 140 -16.48 -18.87 27.25
N LEU A 141 -17.40 -18.86 28.23
CA LEU A 141 -17.84 -17.65 28.93
C LEU A 141 -16.68 -17.11 29.80
N LYS A 142 -16.33 -15.84 29.60
CA LYS A 142 -15.30 -15.12 30.35
C LYS A 142 -15.89 -14.42 31.56
N GLU A 143 -16.80 -13.47 31.34
CA GLU A 143 -17.53 -12.77 32.39
C GLU A 143 -18.85 -12.15 31.88
N PRO A 144 -19.90 -12.02 32.72
CA PRO A 144 -21.13 -11.33 32.38
C PRO A 144 -20.98 -9.80 32.52
N THR A 145 -21.69 -9.01 31.71
CA THR A 145 -21.62 -7.54 31.77
C THR A 145 -22.92 -6.87 32.23
N ASN A 146 -22.85 -5.54 32.42
CA ASN A 146 -24.02 -4.67 32.65
C ASN A 146 -24.47 -3.93 31.37
N ILE A 147 -24.04 -4.37 30.18
CA ILE A 147 -24.34 -3.71 28.91
C ILE A 147 -25.68 -4.25 28.38
N ALA A 148 -26.77 -3.55 28.67
CA ALA A 148 -28.12 -3.96 28.26
C ALA A 148 -28.34 -3.84 26.74
N TRP A 149 -28.73 -4.94 26.10
CA TRP A 149 -29.14 -4.97 24.68
C TRP A 149 -30.66 -5.06 24.53
N GLN A 150 -31.35 -5.76 25.45
CA GLN A 150 -32.78 -6.01 25.40
C GLN A 150 -33.57 -4.79 25.91
N GLY A 151 -34.48 -4.27 25.08
CA GLY A 151 -35.35 -3.14 25.42
C GLY A 151 -36.61 -3.53 26.21
N THR A 152 -37.54 -2.59 26.35
CA THR A 152 -38.90 -2.87 26.89
C THR A 152 -39.91 -3.22 25.78
N GLY A 153 -39.70 -2.70 24.57
CA GLY A 153 -40.37 -3.10 23.33
C GLY A 153 -39.68 -4.29 22.64
N ILE A 154 -40.09 -4.60 21.41
CA ILE A 154 -39.50 -5.71 20.63
C ILE A 154 -38.01 -5.44 20.36
N THR A 155 -37.15 -6.42 20.63
CA THR A 155 -35.73 -6.36 20.26
C THR A 155 -35.42 -7.47 19.28
N ALA A 156 -35.06 -7.13 18.03
CA ALA A 156 -34.50 -8.10 17.09
C ALA A 156 -32.99 -8.24 17.32
N VAL A 157 -32.51 -9.47 17.25
CA VAL A 157 -31.08 -9.80 17.15
C VAL A 157 -30.89 -10.63 15.89
N GLU A 158 -30.16 -10.09 14.91
CA GLU A 158 -29.70 -10.84 13.75
C GLU A 158 -28.42 -11.60 14.10
N THR A 159 -28.42 -12.90 13.84
CA THR A 159 -27.22 -13.74 13.81
C THR A 159 -26.81 -14.03 12.36
N ALA A 160 -25.80 -14.88 12.16
CA ALA A 160 -25.46 -15.40 10.84
C ALA A 160 -26.58 -16.30 10.26
N THR A 161 -27.25 -17.08 11.11
CA THR A 161 -28.22 -18.10 10.72
C THR A 161 -29.68 -17.64 10.80
N ASP A 162 -30.01 -16.74 11.73
CA ASP A 162 -31.40 -16.46 12.14
C ASP A 162 -31.63 -14.99 12.54
N VAL A 163 -32.90 -14.61 12.67
CA VAL A 163 -33.37 -13.39 13.33
C VAL A 163 -34.19 -13.81 14.54
N ILE A 164 -33.76 -13.42 15.74
CA ILE A 164 -34.47 -13.71 16.99
C ILE A 164 -35.17 -12.45 17.47
N LEU A 165 -36.49 -12.50 17.56
CA LEU A 165 -37.35 -11.42 18.05
C LEU A 165 -37.67 -11.66 19.54
N TYR A 166 -37.11 -10.83 20.41
CA TYR A 166 -37.37 -10.85 21.85
C TYR A 166 -38.47 -9.85 22.22
N ASN A 167 -39.13 -10.10 23.36
CA ASN A 167 -40.28 -9.34 23.87
C ASN A 167 -41.51 -9.33 22.93
N VAL A 168 -41.70 -10.37 22.12
CA VAL A 168 -42.93 -10.57 21.36
C VAL A 168 -44.04 -11.02 22.31
N THR A 169 -45.20 -10.35 22.28
CA THR A 169 -46.36 -10.76 23.09
C THR A 169 -47.08 -11.93 22.43
N LYS A 170 -47.27 -13.01 23.20
CA LYS A 170 -47.92 -14.25 22.78
C LYS A 170 -49.43 -14.21 23.05
N ALA A 171 -50.17 -15.16 22.48
CA ALA A 171 -51.63 -15.24 22.60
C ALA A 171 -52.17 -15.53 24.03
N ASP A 172 -51.29 -15.73 25.01
CA ASP A 172 -51.61 -15.82 26.44
C ASP A 172 -51.29 -14.53 27.22
N GLY A 173 -50.84 -13.47 26.53
CA GLY A 173 -50.41 -12.20 27.10
C GLY A 173 -48.98 -12.19 27.66
N SER A 174 -48.23 -13.28 27.56
CA SER A 174 -46.82 -13.33 27.98
C SER A 174 -45.88 -12.70 26.94
N LYS A 175 -44.84 -12.01 27.39
CA LYS A 175 -43.70 -11.63 26.53
C LYS A 175 -42.74 -12.82 26.41
N GLY A 176 -42.24 -13.10 25.22
CA GLY A 176 -41.23 -14.13 24.97
C GLY A 176 -40.49 -13.94 23.65
N GLU A 177 -39.74 -14.97 23.24
CA GLU A 177 -38.99 -14.99 21.98
C GLU A 177 -39.73 -15.70 20.83
N VAL A 178 -39.34 -15.34 19.60
CA VAL A 178 -39.66 -15.99 18.32
C VAL A 178 -38.42 -16.00 17.44
N THR A 179 -38.02 -17.15 16.92
CA THR A 179 -36.88 -17.29 15.99
C THR A 179 -37.37 -17.49 14.55
N ILE A 180 -36.74 -16.81 13.60
CA ILE A 180 -37.03 -16.88 12.17
C ILE A 180 -35.71 -17.10 11.42
N SER A 181 -35.55 -18.20 10.68
CA SER A 181 -34.26 -18.48 10.03
C SER A 181 -34.00 -17.64 8.79
N LYS A 182 -32.74 -17.24 8.58
CA LYS A 182 -32.23 -16.53 7.39
C LYS A 182 -31.82 -17.52 6.29
N SER A 183 -31.59 -18.78 6.66
CA SER A 183 -31.21 -19.88 5.78
C SER A 183 -32.39 -20.39 4.92
N ASN A 184 -32.10 -21.28 3.96
CA ASN A 184 -33.12 -22.01 3.21
C ASN A 184 -32.91 -23.54 3.30
N ASN A 185 -33.93 -24.32 2.92
CA ASN A 185 -33.79 -25.77 2.82
C ASN A 185 -32.90 -26.15 1.63
N LEU A 186 -31.98 -27.10 1.82
CA LEU A 186 -31.20 -27.71 0.74
C LEU A 186 -32.12 -28.33 -0.34
N ARG A 187 -31.82 -28.10 -1.62
CA ARG A 187 -32.62 -28.56 -2.77
C ARG A 187 -31.84 -29.41 -3.77
N SER A 188 -30.56 -29.12 -3.96
CA SER A 188 -29.70 -29.85 -4.92
C SER A 188 -28.22 -29.75 -4.53
N LEU A 189 -27.45 -30.76 -4.91
CA LEU A 189 -26.00 -30.82 -4.87
C LEU A 189 -25.52 -31.16 -6.30
N VAL A 190 -24.57 -30.43 -6.84
CA VAL A 190 -24.01 -30.69 -8.19
C VAL A 190 -22.52 -30.93 -8.08
N PHE A 191 -22.03 -32.05 -8.62
CA PHE A 191 -20.61 -32.43 -8.54
C PHE A 191 -19.72 -31.52 -9.40
N VAL A 192 -18.54 -31.15 -8.88
CA VAL A 192 -17.50 -30.39 -9.59
C VAL A 192 -16.47 -31.37 -10.17
N PRO A 193 -16.40 -31.57 -11.51
CA PRO A 193 -15.53 -32.58 -12.11
C PRO A 193 -14.06 -32.16 -12.13
N GLN A 194 -13.18 -33.06 -11.69
CA GLN A 194 -11.72 -32.91 -11.79
C GLN A 194 -11.19 -33.52 -13.10
N VAL A 195 -11.84 -34.57 -13.60
CA VAL A 195 -11.50 -35.24 -14.87
C VAL A 195 -12.77 -35.61 -15.65
N TYR A 196 -12.60 -35.83 -16.96
CA TYR A 196 -13.60 -36.44 -17.83
C TYR A 196 -13.02 -37.73 -18.42
N VAL A 197 -13.43 -38.89 -17.90
CA VAL A 197 -12.97 -40.21 -18.37
C VAL A 197 -13.97 -40.73 -19.39
N ASP A 198 -13.56 -40.84 -20.65
CA ASP A 198 -14.39 -41.22 -21.80
C ASP A 198 -15.75 -40.48 -21.87
N GLY A 199 -15.73 -39.20 -21.46
CA GLY A 199 -16.88 -38.30 -21.42
C GLY A 199 -17.69 -38.31 -20.12
N VAL A 200 -17.38 -39.20 -19.16
CA VAL A 200 -18.01 -39.24 -17.84
C VAL A 200 -17.26 -38.34 -16.85
N GLN A 201 -17.98 -37.47 -16.15
CA GLN A 201 -17.44 -36.60 -15.11
C GLN A 201 -16.94 -37.42 -13.91
N GLY A 202 -15.76 -37.09 -13.39
CA GLY A 202 -15.16 -37.85 -12.29
C GLY A 202 -14.00 -37.18 -11.56
N LEU A 203 -13.33 -37.99 -10.74
CA LEU A 203 -12.10 -37.68 -10.00
C LEU A 203 -11.06 -38.79 -10.17
N THR A 204 -9.77 -38.43 -10.03
CA THR A 204 -8.63 -39.36 -10.12
C THR A 204 -7.99 -39.62 -8.76
N TYR A 205 -7.42 -40.81 -8.56
CA TYR A 205 -6.53 -41.09 -7.44
C TYR A 205 -5.32 -41.94 -7.85
N ASP A 206 -4.16 -41.63 -7.27
CA ASP A 206 -2.87 -42.26 -7.57
C ASP A 206 -2.56 -43.37 -6.57
N SER A 207 -2.47 -44.63 -7.00
CA SER A 207 -2.40 -45.81 -6.13
C SER A 207 -1.07 -46.55 -6.33
N TYR A 208 -0.44 -46.99 -5.23
CA TYR A 208 0.88 -47.63 -5.25
C TYR A 208 0.82 -49.04 -4.66
N SER A 209 1.60 -49.97 -5.19
CA SER A 209 1.64 -51.38 -4.77
C SER A 209 3.08 -51.81 -4.51
N TYR A 210 3.34 -52.48 -3.38
CA TYR A 210 4.69 -52.95 -3.01
C TYR A 210 4.65 -54.28 -2.25
N LYS A 211 5.75 -55.02 -2.27
CA LYS A 211 5.97 -56.17 -1.36
C LYS A 211 6.87 -55.72 -0.21
N ALA A 212 6.49 -56.05 1.03
CA ALA A 212 7.31 -55.69 2.19
C ALA A 212 8.66 -56.40 2.17
N LEU A 213 9.74 -55.69 2.47
CA LEU A 213 11.11 -56.22 2.54
C LEU A 213 11.46 -56.73 3.94
N THR A 214 12.11 -57.90 4.00
CA THR A 214 12.73 -58.44 5.22
C THR A 214 14.24 -58.40 5.09
N LEU A 215 14.95 -57.91 6.12
CA LEU A 215 16.42 -57.84 6.15
C LEU A 215 17.03 -59.08 6.83
N ALA A 216 17.94 -59.75 6.13
CA ALA A 216 18.76 -60.84 6.65
C ALA A 216 20.20 -60.38 6.95
N ASP A 217 20.89 -61.06 7.87
CA ASP A 217 22.30 -60.84 8.23
C ASP A 217 22.68 -59.36 8.50
N LYS A 218 21.78 -58.61 9.15
CA LYS A 218 21.96 -57.19 9.49
C LYS A 218 23.30 -56.90 10.15
N ASP A 219 23.87 -55.74 9.82
CA ASP A 219 25.14 -55.23 10.32
C ASP A 219 26.32 -56.16 9.96
N SER A 220 26.35 -56.62 8.70
CA SER A 220 27.41 -57.48 8.14
C SER A 220 27.59 -57.31 6.62
N LYS A 221 28.74 -57.75 6.07
CA LYS A 221 28.98 -57.83 4.61
C LYS A 221 28.09 -58.86 3.88
N SER A 222 27.25 -59.63 4.59
CA SER A 222 26.26 -60.53 3.99
C SER A 222 24.84 -59.98 4.03
N GLU A 223 24.64 -58.76 4.56
CA GLU A 223 23.31 -58.17 4.70
C GLU A 223 22.60 -58.05 3.34
N SER A 224 21.33 -58.48 3.32
CA SER A 224 20.51 -58.56 2.12
C SER A 224 19.03 -58.36 2.45
N ALA A 225 18.26 -57.91 1.46
CA ALA A 225 16.81 -57.76 1.56
C ALA A 225 16.11 -58.84 0.70
N ALA A 226 14.97 -59.33 1.19
CA ALA A 226 14.10 -60.26 0.46
C ALA A 226 12.65 -59.76 0.48
N GLU A 227 11.97 -59.85 -0.66
CA GLU A 227 10.54 -59.52 -0.79
C GLU A 227 9.65 -60.53 -0.05
N ALA A 228 8.52 -60.06 0.48
CA ALA A 228 7.38 -60.87 0.84
C ALA A 228 6.73 -61.54 -0.39
N ALA A 229 6.00 -62.63 -0.18
CA ALA A 229 5.28 -63.34 -1.24
C ALA A 229 4.00 -62.60 -1.69
N GLU A 230 3.39 -61.83 -0.79
CA GLU A 230 2.15 -61.08 -1.03
C GLU A 230 2.43 -59.59 -1.21
N GLU A 231 1.60 -58.92 -2.01
CA GLU A 231 1.68 -57.48 -2.30
C GLU A 231 0.72 -56.69 -1.38
N THR A 232 1.09 -55.45 -1.06
CA THR A 232 0.30 -54.49 -0.28
C THR A 232 0.05 -53.25 -1.14
N THR A 233 -1.23 -52.92 -1.36
CA THR A 233 -1.64 -51.72 -2.09
C THR A 233 -1.96 -50.58 -1.13
N VAL A 234 -1.54 -49.37 -1.49
CA VAL A 234 -1.75 -48.10 -0.79
C VAL A 234 -2.62 -47.20 -1.66
N ASN A 235 -3.69 -46.66 -1.07
CA ASN A 235 -4.58 -45.68 -1.70
C ASN A 235 -4.51 -44.38 -0.88
N PRO A 236 -4.16 -43.22 -1.48
CA PRO A 236 -4.05 -41.95 -0.78
C PRO A 236 -5.43 -41.33 -0.50
N THR A 237 -5.43 -40.34 0.39
CA THR A 237 -6.63 -39.51 0.65
C THR A 237 -6.94 -38.61 -0.56
N VAL A 238 -8.19 -38.61 -1.01
CA VAL A 238 -8.68 -37.74 -2.08
C VAL A 238 -9.94 -36.96 -1.68
N TYR A 239 -10.23 -35.88 -2.40
CA TYR A 239 -11.27 -34.91 -2.10
C TYR A 239 -12.23 -34.74 -3.28
N ALA A 240 -13.51 -34.51 -2.98
CA ALA A 240 -14.56 -34.18 -3.94
C ALA A 240 -15.25 -32.86 -3.54
N GLU A 241 -15.72 -32.12 -4.54
CA GLU A 241 -16.30 -30.78 -4.37
C GLU A 241 -17.68 -30.71 -5.02
N TYR A 242 -18.60 -29.99 -4.37
CA TYR A 242 -20.02 -29.91 -4.77
C TYR A 242 -20.56 -28.49 -4.64
N HIS A 243 -21.29 -28.01 -5.65
CA HIS A 243 -22.08 -26.79 -5.55
C HIS A 243 -23.37 -27.04 -4.75
N VAL A 244 -23.60 -26.24 -3.72
CA VAL A 244 -24.77 -26.33 -2.84
C VAL A 244 -25.87 -25.39 -3.33
N ASN A 245 -27.08 -25.94 -3.54
CA ASN A 245 -28.20 -25.20 -4.11
C ASN A 245 -29.45 -25.22 -3.19
N PRO A 246 -29.96 -24.07 -2.74
CA PRO A 246 -29.33 -22.74 -2.83
C PRO A 246 -28.07 -22.64 -1.95
N SER A 247 -27.16 -21.72 -2.27
CA SER A 247 -25.94 -21.47 -1.47
C SER A 247 -26.22 -20.89 -0.08
N THR A 248 -27.46 -20.49 0.20
CA THR A 248 -27.96 -20.09 1.53
C THR A 248 -28.53 -21.26 2.35
N ALA A 249 -28.28 -22.51 1.94
CA ALA A 249 -28.65 -23.68 2.74
C ALA A 249 -27.83 -23.77 4.04
N ASN A 250 -28.47 -24.13 5.15
CA ASN A 250 -27.79 -24.28 6.42
C ASN A 250 -26.87 -25.52 6.41
N ILE A 251 -25.57 -25.33 6.66
CA ILE A 251 -24.59 -26.41 6.70
C ILE A 251 -24.69 -27.26 7.98
N GLU A 252 -25.09 -26.63 9.10
CA GLU A 252 -25.21 -27.30 10.40
C GLU A 252 -26.28 -28.40 10.38
N ASP A 253 -27.36 -28.21 9.63
CA ASP A 253 -28.46 -29.17 9.54
C ASP A 253 -28.12 -30.41 8.69
N ILE A 254 -27.02 -30.39 7.92
CA ILE A 254 -26.71 -31.42 6.92
C ILE A 254 -25.35 -32.12 7.09
N LYS A 255 -24.39 -31.51 7.80
CA LYS A 255 -23.02 -32.04 7.95
C LYS A 255 -22.96 -33.47 8.52
N ASP A 256 -23.79 -33.77 9.51
CA ASP A 256 -23.84 -35.09 10.18
C ASP A 256 -24.69 -36.13 9.42
N LYS A 257 -25.19 -35.76 8.23
CA LYS A 257 -26.17 -36.54 7.43
C LYS A 257 -25.66 -36.83 6.01
N LEU A 258 -24.36 -36.64 5.77
CA LEU A 258 -23.67 -36.91 4.51
C LEU A 258 -23.42 -38.42 4.32
N SER A 259 -23.72 -38.93 3.13
CA SER A 259 -23.52 -40.33 2.74
C SER A 259 -23.15 -40.44 1.24
N PHE A 260 -22.45 -41.50 0.82
CA PHE A 260 -22.25 -41.78 -0.62
C PHE A 260 -23.11 -42.95 -1.07
N ILE A 261 -23.86 -42.77 -2.15
CA ILE A 261 -24.53 -43.86 -2.86
C ILE A 261 -23.52 -44.45 -3.85
N VAL A 262 -22.74 -45.43 -3.37
CA VAL A 262 -21.74 -46.14 -4.16
C VAL A 262 -22.39 -47.21 -5.02
N LYS A 263 -22.08 -47.21 -6.32
CA LYS A 263 -22.35 -48.33 -7.23
C LYS A 263 -21.00 -48.88 -7.70
N PRO A 264 -20.51 -49.99 -7.10
CA PRO A 264 -19.17 -50.52 -7.38
C PRO A 264 -19.02 -50.98 -8.83
N ASN A 265 -20.11 -51.50 -9.41
CA ASN A 265 -20.14 -52.18 -10.69
C ASN A 265 -21.35 -51.72 -11.51
N VAL A 266 -21.17 -50.74 -12.40
CA VAL A 266 -22.15 -50.35 -13.42
C VAL A 266 -21.64 -50.76 -14.80
N ASP A 267 -22.46 -51.46 -15.59
CA ASP A 267 -22.03 -52.02 -16.88
C ASP A 267 -21.73 -50.93 -17.93
N TYR A 268 -20.50 -50.90 -18.46
CA TYR A 268 -20.01 -49.95 -19.46
C TYR A 268 -19.41 -50.71 -20.66
N ILE A 269 -20.10 -50.69 -21.81
CA ILE A 269 -19.93 -51.75 -22.83
C ILE A 269 -18.73 -51.50 -23.78
N THR A 270 -17.51 -51.84 -23.33
CA THR A 270 -16.35 -52.12 -24.22
C THR A 270 -15.28 -53.12 -23.69
N SER A 271 -15.63 -54.01 -22.74
CA SER A 271 -14.92 -55.27 -22.34
C SER A 271 -13.65 -55.23 -21.45
N ARG A 272 -13.75 -55.97 -20.33
CA ARG A 272 -12.89 -56.15 -19.12
C ARG A 272 -12.52 -54.86 -18.35
N ALA A 273 -12.45 -54.78 -17.01
CA ALA A 273 -12.85 -55.72 -15.95
C ALA A 273 -13.67 -55.04 -14.81
N ALA A 274 -14.10 -55.84 -13.82
CA ALA A 274 -14.97 -55.47 -12.70
C ALA A 274 -14.22 -55.12 -11.39
N ALA A 275 -14.87 -54.37 -10.49
CA ALA A 275 -14.35 -54.00 -9.17
C ALA A 275 -14.24 -55.18 -8.19
N SER A 276 -13.45 -55.01 -7.11
CA SER A 276 -13.34 -55.98 -6.01
C SER A 276 -14.63 -56.07 -5.18
N GLU A 277 -14.81 -57.19 -4.46
CA GLU A 277 -16.03 -57.43 -3.65
C GLU A 277 -16.17 -56.51 -2.43
N ASP A 278 -15.08 -55.89 -2.00
CA ASP A 278 -14.99 -55.00 -0.84
C ASP A 278 -15.05 -53.49 -1.19
N PHE A 279 -15.21 -53.12 -2.46
CA PHE A 279 -15.17 -51.71 -2.87
C PHE A 279 -16.31 -50.88 -2.26
N THR A 280 -15.93 -49.85 -1.50
CA THR A 280 -16.85 -48.87 -0.89
C THR A 280 -16.17 -47.52 -0.69
N ALA A 281 -16.96 -46.47 -0.49
CA ALA A 281 -16.48 -45.11 -0.24
C ALA A 281 -17.42 -44.38 0.73
N THR A 282 -16.86 -43.61 1.67
CA THR A 282 -17.61 -42.81 2.66
C THR A 282 -17.18 -41.35 2.68
N PRO A 283 -18.11 -40.39 2.83
CA PRO A 283 -17.80 -38.98 2.91
C PRO A 283 -17.39 -38.56 4.32
N GLU A 284 -16.58 -37.51 4.39
CA GLU A 284 -16.19 -36.83 5.63
C GLU A 284 -16.17 -35.31 5.35
N PHE A 285 -16.84 -34.52 6.17
CA PHE A 285 -16.94 -33.06 5.98
C PHE A 285 -15.58 -32.38 6.16
N VAL A 286 -15.24 -31.44 5.26
CA VAL A 286 -14.00 -30.64 5.36
C VAL A 286 -14.30 -29.15 5.54
N SER A 287 -15.06 -28.55 4.63
CA SER A 287 -15.40 -27.12 4.71
C SER A 287 -16.60 -26.73 3.84
N TYR A 288 -17.17 -25.56 4.13
CA TYR A 288 -18.19 -24.91 3.30
C TYR A 288 -17.91 -23.40 3.22
N GLN A 289 -17.59 -22.89 2.03
CA GLN A 289 -17.33 -21.47 1.73
C GLN A 289 -17.84 -21.14 0.33
N ASP A 290 -18.31 -19.91 0.11
CA ASP A 290 -18.77 -19.37 -1.18
C ASP A 290 -19.77 -20.23 -1.99
N GLY A 291 -20.56 -21.07 -1.30
CA GLY A 291 -21.51 -22.00 -1.93
C GLY A 291 -20.92 -23.34 -2.38
N ILE A 292 -19.65 -23.60 -2.09
CA ILE A 292 -18.92 -24.84 -2.41
C ILE A 292 -18.74 -25.67 -1.13
N LEU A 293 -19.21 -26.91 -1.17
CA LEU A 293 -19.03 -27.92 -0.13
C LEU A 293 -17.85 -28.84 -0.49
N LYS A 294 -16.84 -28.88 0.39
CA LYS A 294 -15.66 -29.74 0.25
C LYS A 294 -15.79 -30.97 1.15
N VAL A 295 -15.61 -32.15 0.55
CA VAL A 295 -15.81 -33.45 1.19
C VAL A 295 -14.59 -34.34 0.93
N LYS A 296 -14.04 -34.94 1.98
CA LYS A 296 -13.00 -35.97 1.90
C LYS A 296 -13.65 -37.31 1.59
N VAL A 297 -13.05 -38.09 0.70
CA VAL A 297 -13.60 -39.36 0.20
C VAL A 297 -12.71 -40.50 0.69
N ASN A 298 -13.15 -41.20 1.73
CA ASN A 298 -12.44 -42.35 2.27
C ASN A 298 -12.84 -43.60 1.47
N ILE A 299 -11.91 -44.17 0.70
CA ILE A 299 -12.16 -45.32 -0.20
C ILE A 299 -11.57 -46.61 0.41
N THR A 300 -12.28 -47.73 0.26
CA THR A 300 -11.83 -49.09 0.60
C THR A 300 -12.01 -49.99 -0.62
N GLY A 301 -11.18 -51.03 -0.77
CA GLY A 301 -11.16 -51.90 -1.94
C GLY A 301 -10.56 -51.25 -3.18
N ILE A 302 -10.83 -51.83 -4.36
CA ILE A 302 -10.29 -51.40 -5.66
C ILE A 302 -11.46 -51.03 -6.60
N ALA A 303 -11.45 -49.77 -7.06
CA ALA A 303 -12.41 -49.28 -8.06
C ALA A 303 -12.31 -50.07 -9.38
N ALA A 304 -13.41 -50.18 -10.12
CA ALA A 304 -13.44 -50.91 -11.38
C ALA A 304 -12.51 -50.27 -12.43
N THR A 305 -11.46 -51.00 -12.80
CA THR A 305 -10.49 -50.61 -13.82
C THR A 305 -10.83 -51.28 -15.17
N GLY A 306 -11.89 -50.79 -15.84
CA GLY A 306 -12.19 -51.19 -17.22
C GLY A 306 -13.66 -51.06 -17.65
N ASP A 307 -14.31 -52.19 -17.99
CA ASP A 307 -15.67 -52.27 -18.56
C ASP A 307 -16.80 -52.11 -17.56
N LYS A 308 -16.44 -51.70 -16.35
CA LYS A 308 -17.36 -51.15 -15.37
C LYS A 308 -16.76 -49.87 -14.85
N ILE A 309 -17.62 -48.90 -14.57
CA ILE A 309 -17.25 -47.70 -13.84
C ILE A 309 -17.80 -47.80 -12.42
N SER A 310 -16.95 -47.53 -11.44
CA SER A 310 -17.36 -47.34 -10.06
C SER A 310 -17.80 -45.89 -9.89
N VAL A 311 -19.09 -45.67 -9.63
CA VAL A 311 -19.66 -44.32 -9.52
C VAL A 311 -20.20 -44.06 -8.11
N LEU A 312 -20.04 -42.82 -7.65
CA LEU A 312 -20.55 -42.31 -6.39
C LEU A 312 -21.43 -41.09 -6.63
N ALA A 313 -22.43 -40.89 -5.76
CA ALA A 313 -23.21 -39.66 -5.66
C ALA A 313 -23.34 -39.29 -4.18
N LEU A 314 -23.09 -38.02 -3.84
CA LEU A 314 -23.27 -37.51 -2.48
C LEU A 314 -24.76 -37.43 -2.17
N ASN A 315 -25.15 -37.86 -0.98
CA ASN A 315 -26.54 -37.90 -0.55
C ASN A 315 -26.69 -37.35 0.87
N VAL A 316 -27.64 -36.43 1.04
CA VAL A 316 -28.05 -35.84 2.32
C VAL A 316 -29.47 -36.28 2.63
N GLU A 317 -29.67 -36.95 3.76
CA GLU A 317 -31.00 -37.20 4.31
C GLU A 317 -31.42 -36.02 5.20
N LYS A 318 -32.60 -35.43 4.93
CA LYS A 318 -33.18 -34.35 5.73
C LYS A 318 -34.03 -34.90 6.88
N GLU A 319 -34.30 -34.08 7.89
CA GLU A 319 -35.10 -34.48 9.06
C GLU A 319 -36.58 -34.78 8.75
N ASN A 320 -37.08 -34.34 7.59
CA ASN A 320 -38.41 -34.70 7.08
C ASN A 320 -38.44 -36.05 6.32
N GLY A 321 -37.30 -36.74 6.19
CA GLY A 321 -37.15 -38.00 5.44
C GLY A 321 -36.96 -37.83 3.93
N GLU A 322 -36.80 -36.60 3.42
CA GLU A 322 -36.40 -36.36 2.03
C GLU A 322 -34.91 -36.57 1.84
N ASN A 323 -34.51 -37.22 0.74
CA ASN A 323 -33.12 -37.35 0.33
C ASN A 323 -32.78 -36.36 -0.80
N VAL A 324 -31.67 -35.64 -0.66
CA VAL A 324 -31.05 -34.83 -1.72
C VAL A 324 -29.79 -35.55 -2.18
N THR A 325 -29.87 -36.19 -3.35
CA THR A 325 -28.75 -36.88 -4.00
C THR A 325 -28.16 -35.99 -5.10
N SER A 326 -26.84 -35.99 -5.25
CA SER A 326 -26.13 -35.33 -6.35
C SER A 326 -26.19 -36.13 -7.66
N ASP A 327 -25.63 -35.54 -8.72
CA ASP A 327 -25.20 -36.29 -9.90
C ASP A 327 -24.19 -37.39 -9.54
N TYR A 328 -24.10 -38.42 -10.38
CA TYR A 328 -23.15 -39.53 -10.22
C TYR A 328 -21.82 -39.23 -10.92
N ALA A 329 -20.72 -39.27 -10.15
CA ALA A 329 -19.36 -39.09 -10.62
C ALA A 329 -18.61 -40.43 -10.68
N THR A 330 -17.71 -40.61 -11.66
CA THR A 330 -16.81 -41.77 -11.73
C THR A 330 -15.54 -41.56 -10.91
N VAL A 331 -14.99 -42.63 -10.34
CA VAL A 331 -13.66 -42.62 -9.71
C VAL A 331 -12.69 -43.40 -10.60
N PHE A 332 -11.54 -42.80 -10.92
CA PHE A 332 -10.53 -43.39 -11.79
C PHE A 332 -9.22 -43.61 -11.04
N LYS A 333 -8.76 -44.86 -11.00
CA LYS A 333 -7.44 -45.23 -10.46
C LYS A 333 -6.36 -44.98 -11.50
N LYS A 334 -5.32 -44.24 -11.14
CA LYS A 334 -4.02 -44.21 -11.82
C LYS A 334 -3.04 -45.03 -10.98
N ASP A 335 -2.36 -45.99 -11.59
CA ASP A 335 -1.27 -46.70 -10.94
C ASP A 335 0.00 -45.82 -10.93
N LEU A 336 0.67 -45.77 -9.78
CA LEU A 336 2.00 -45.19 -9.62
C LEU A 336 3.07 -46.19 -10.04
N SER A 337 4.17 -45.66 -10.58
CA SER A 337 5.38 -46.43 -10.88
C SER A 337 6.03 -46.98 -9.61
N ASP A 338 7.02 -47.86 -9.79
CA ASP A 338 7.86 -48.29 -8.67
C ASP A 338 8.68 -47.13 -8.08
N LEU A 339 8.98 -47.21 -6.79
CA LEU A 339 9.69 -46.17 -6.02
C LEU A 339 11.16 -46.52 -5.80
N ALA A 340 12.03 -45.51 -5.88
CA ALA A 340 13.43 -45.57 -5.48
C ALA A 340 13.73 -44.60 -4.33
N ILE A 341 14.82 -44.82 -3.59
CA ILE A 341 15.35 -43.87 -2.59
C ILE A 341 16.54 -43.15 -3.24
N ALA A 342 16.48 -41.83 -3.35
CA ALA A 342 17.43 -41.04 -4.14
C ALA A 342 17.90 -39.76 -3.40
N ASP A 343 18.91 -39.09 -3.95
CA ASP A 343 19.48 -37.85 -3.42
C ASP A 343 18.79 -36.64 -4.07
N PRO A 344 18.11 -35.75 -3.31
CA PRO A 344 17.38 -34.59 -3.86
C PRO A 344 18.28 -33.55 -4.55
N VAL A 345 19.61 -33.69 -4.48
CA VAL A 345 20.60 -32.80 -5.10
C VAL A 345 21.27 -33.44 -6.33
N ALA A 346 21.00 -34.72 -6.64
CA ALA A 346 21.66 -35.44 -7.74
C ALA A 346 21.14 -35.05 -9.14
N GLU A 347 19.81 -35.03 -9.34
CA GLU A 347 19.16 -34.80 -10.64
C GLU A 347 19.51 -33.43 -11.26
N ALA A 348 19.27 -32.34 -10.53
CA ALA A 348 18.93 -31.05 -11.14
C ALA A 348 20.08 -30.28 -11.85
N VAL A 349 21.36 -30.70 -11.73
CA VAL A 349 22.50 -29.84 -12.12
C VAL A 349 23.67 -30.56 -12.84
N LYS A 350 23.93 -31.85 -12.60
CA LYS A 350 25.34 -32.33 -12.63
C LYS A 350 25.88 -33.10 -13.84
N LYS A 351 25.09 -33.86 -14.62
CA LYS A 351 25.67 -34.94 -15.46
C LYS A 351 25.34 -35.00 -16.96
N SER A 352 24.19 -34.52 -17.44
CA SER A 352 23.76 -34.71 -18.85
C SER A 352 23.74 -36.19 -19.30
N ILE A 353 23.27 -37.09 -18.44
CA ILE A 353 23.03 -38.51 -18.72
C ILE A 353 21.53 -38.71 -19.04
N ALA A 354 21.18 -39.77 -19.76
CA ALA A 354 19.86 -39.96 -20.35
C ALA A 354 18.94 -40.90 -19.55
N ASP A 355 17.68 -40.47 -19.44
CA ASP A 355 16.43 -41.25 -19.36
C ASP A 355 16.22 -42.29 -18.23
N ASN A 356 17.18 -42.53 -17.34
CA ASN A 356 17.03 -43.38 -16.15
C ASN A 356 17.44 -42.64 -14.87
N ASP A 357 16.68 -42.85 -13.79
CA ASP A 357 16.95 -42.36 -12.43
C ASP A 357 18.18 -43.04 -11.80
N GLU A 358 19.09 -42.28 -11.18
CA GLU A 358 20.29 -42.80 -10.51
C GLU A 358 20.08 -42.83 -8.97
N HIS A 359 19.63 -43.97 -8.44
CA HIS A 359 19.23 -44.08 -7.02
C HIS A 359 20.39 -44.32 -6.02
N TYR A 360 20.11 -44.29 -4.71
CA TYR A 360 21.05 -44.77 -3.69
C TYR A 360 21.24 -46.30 -3.79
N ARG A 361 22.44 -46.77 -3.43
CA ARG A 361 22.81 -48.21 -3.49
C ARG A 361 21.89 -49.07 -2.63
N THR A 362 21.22 -50.04 -3.25
CA THR A 362 20.33 -51.02 -2.60
C THR A 362 21.09 -52.28 -2.14
N LEU A 363 22.27 -52.54 -2.72
CA LEU A 363 23.13 -53.69 -2.40
C LEU A 363 24.36 -53.26 -1.60
N ILE A 364 24.64 -53.92 -0.48
CA ILE A 364 25.73 -53.51 0.43
C ILE A 364 27.12 -54.08 0.03
N ASN A 365 27.14 -55.21 -0.68
CA ASN A 365 28.33 -56.05 -0.89
C ASN A 365 28.64 -56.38 -2.35
N ALA A 366 27.82 -55.88 -3.27
CA ALA A 366 27.94 -56.01 -4.71
C ALA A 366 27.80 -54.63 -5.37
N VAL A 367 28.14 -54.53 -6.66
CA VAL A 367 27.85 -53.34 -7.45
C VAL A 367 26.34 -53.27 -7.70
N ASP A 368 25.76 -52.11 -7.48
CA ASP A 368 24.40 -51.78 -7.90
C ASP A 368 24.51 -50.97 -9.20
N GLU A 369 24.21 -51.61 -10.33
CA GLU A 369 24.46 -51.04 -11.67
C GLU A 369 23.60 -49.81 -11.98
N ASN A 370 22.47 -49.64 -11.27
CA ASN A 370 21.53 -48.53 -11.46
C ASN A 370 21.71 -47.39 -10.43
N ALA A 371 22.60 -47.55 -9.44
CA ALA A 371 22.85 -46.53 -8.44
C ALA A 371 23.82 -45.44 -8.93
N TYR A 372 23.64 -44.19 -8.47
CA TYR A 372 24.51 -43.06 -8.87
C TYR A 372 25.99 -43.25 -8.52
N ASN A 373 26.24 -44.09 -7.51
CA ASN A 373 27.54 -44.52 -7.05
C ASN A 373 27.66 -46.04 -7.26
N GLN A 374 28.36 -46.46 -8.31
CA GLN A 374 28.53 -47.88 -8.66
C GLN A 374 29.66 -48.58 -7.88
N THR A 375 30.20 -47.97 -6.82
CA THR A 375 31.18 -48.63 -5.92
C THR A 375 30.48 -49.50 -4.88
N ILE A 376 31.14 -50.54 -4.36
CA ILE A 376 30.52 -51.43 -3.36
C ILE A 376 30.45 -50.72 -1.98
N VAL A 377 29.28 -50.70 -1.33
CA VAL A 377 29.10 -49.97 -0.05
C VAL A 377 30.09 -50.46 1.02
N TRP A 378 30.33 -51.77 1.12
CA TRP A 378 31.29 -52.39 2.04
C TRP A 378 32.73 -52.48 1.48
N GLU A 379 33.16 -51.53 0.63
CA GLU A 379 34.52 -51.49 0.06
C GLU A 379 35.37 -50.35 0.61
N GLU A 380 36.57 -50.69 1.06
CA GLU A 380 37.52 -49.78 1.71
C GLU A 380 38.38 -49.08 0.66
N GLY A 381 38.57 -47.77 0.80
CA GLY A 381 39.58 -47.05 0.02
C GLY A 381 40.96 -47.18 0.66
N THR A 382 41.98 -47.47 -0.15
CA THR A 382 43.39 -47.55 0.27
C THR A 382 44.02 -46.18 0.50
N THR A 383 43.42 -45.12 -0.06
CA THR A 383 43.81 -43.72 0.13
C THR A 383 42.63 -42.86 0.59
N ALA A 384 42.91 -41.68 1.15
CA ALA A 384 41.89 -40.72 1.57
C ALA A 384 41.14 -40.03 0.40
N GLU A 385 41.54 -40.27 -0.85
CA GLU A 385 40.83 -39.79 -2.04
C GLU A 385 39.90 -40.89 -2.58
N GLU A 386 40.41 -42.12 -2.69
CA GLU A 386 39.64 -43.33 -3.03
C GLU A 386 38.52 -43.60 -2.00
N ALA A 387 38.80 -43.43 -0.70
CA ALA A 387 37.82 -43.55 0.36
C ALA A 387 36.68 -42.52 0.24
N LYS A 388 36.92 -41.34 -0.35
CA LYS A 388 35.86 -40.35 -0.65
C LYS A 388 35.03 -40.78 -1.85
N THR A 389 35.64 -41.34 -2.90
CA THR A 389 34.89 -41.83 -4.08
C THR A 389 33.97 -43.00 -3.76
N HIS A 390 34.26 -43.77 -2.70
CA HIS A 390 33.33 -44.81 -2.22
C HIS A 390 32.18 -44.25 -1.36
N CYS A 391 32.25 -42.99 -0.94
CA CYS A 391 31.24 -42.33 -0.12
C CYS A 391 30.24 -41.54 -0.97
N ASP A 392 29.05 -41.43 -0.42
CA ASP A 392 27.86 -40.84 -1.03
C ASP A 392 27.72 -39.36 -0.66
N THR A 393 28.13 -39.00 0.55
CA THR A 393 28.06 -37.64 1.12
C THR A 393 29.18 -37.41 2.15
N ILE A 394 29.33 -36.17 2.62
CA ILE A 394 30.43 -35.71 3.47
C ILE A 394 29.86 -34.98 4.70
N VAL A 395 30.44 -35.24 5.88
CA VAL A 395 30.20 -34.47 7.11
C VAL A 395 31.53 -33.94 7.66
N VAL A 396 31.55 -32.74 8.25
CA VAL A 396 32.74 -32.21 8.92
C VAL A 396 32.78 -32.67 10.37
N TYR A 397 33.96 -33.05 10.88
CA TYR A 397 34.11 -33.65 12.23
C TYR A 397 33.56 -32.83 13.42
N ASP A 398 33.36 -31.51 13.25
CA ASP A 398 32.80 -30.58 14.26
C ASP A 398 31.40 -30.06 13.90
N SER A 399 30.66 -30.77 13.03
CA SER A 399 29.33 -30.41 12.54
C SER A 399 28.43 -31.64 12.41
N SER A 400 27.12 -31.46 12.27
CA SER A 400 26.15 -32.54 12.04
C SER A 400 25.63 -32.56 10.60
N LEU A 401 25.21 -33.73 10.11
CA LEU A 401 24.58 -33.95 8.82
C LEU A 401 23.14 -34.44 9.02
N ASP A 402 22.17 -33.69 8.51
CA ASP A 402 20.76 -34.05 8.57
C ASP A 402 20.39 -34.93 7.37
N LEU A 403 20.30 -36.25 7.59
CA LEU A 403 20.04 -37.21 6.53
C LEU A 403 18.60 -37.13 6.00
N THR A 404 17.67 -36.48 6.72
CA THR A 404 16.30 -36.24 6.21
C THR A 404 16.29 -35.27 5.02
N LYS A 405 17.36 -34.48 4.85
CA LYS A 405 17.60 -33.58 3.71
C LYS A 405 18.52 -34.19 2.65
N CYS A 406 19.00 -35.42 2.85
CA CYS A 406 19.82 -36.16 1.90
C CYS A 406 19.04 -37.29 1.22
N VAL A 407 17.75 -37.49 1.53
CA VAL A 407 16.94 -38.53 0.89
C VAL A 407 15.59 -37.99 0.46
N GLU A 408 15.16 -38.40 -0.72
CA GLU A 408 13.77 -38.37 -1.13
C GLU A 408 13.38 -39.69 -1.80
N ALA A 409 12.11 -39.80 -2.19
CA ALA A 409 11.58 -40.98 -2.88
C ALA A 409 11.16 -40.58 -4.29
N HIS A 410 11.78 -41.21 -5.30
CA HIS A 410 11.49 -40.95 -6.70
C HIS A 410 10.46 -41.94 -7.25
N GLU A 411 9.46 -41.44 -7.97
CA GLU A 411 8.64 -42.21 -8.91
C GLU A 411 9.45 -42.49 -10.18
N LEU A 412 9.79 -43.77 -10.41
CA LEU A 412 10.54 -44.17 -11.60
C LEU A 412 9.72 -43.98 -12.89
N PRO A 413 10.34 -43.69 -14.04
CA PRO A 413 9.61 -43.66 -15.31
C PRO A 413 9.10 -45.05 -15.70
N CYS A 414 7.79 -45.18 -15.93
CA CYS A 414 7.22 -46.35 -16.61
C CYS A 414 7.75 -46.45 -18.07
N GLU A 415 7.80 -47.65 -18.67
CA GLU A 415 8.37 -47.85 -20.03
C GLU A 415 7.77 -46.86 -21.06
N GLY A 416 8.56 -45.86 -21.45
CA GLY A 416 8.17 -44.82 -22.43
C GLY A 416 7.55 -43.53 -21.86
N GLY A 417 7.60 -43.30 -20.54
CA GLY A 417 7.13 -42.06 -19.89
C GLY A 417 8.21 -40.97 -19.75
N GLU A 418 7.79 -39.71 -19.59
CA GLU A 418 8.68 -38.57 -19.35
C GLU A 418 8.92 -38.27 -17.85
N ALA A 419 10.20 -38.08 -17.52
CA ALA A 419 10.76 -37.49 -16.29
C ALA A 419 10.45 -38.19 -14.94
N VAL A 420 11.52 -38.35 -14.15
CA VAL A 420 11.50 -38.72 -12.73
C VAL A 420 10.73 -37.67 -11.91
N LYS A 421 10.06 -38.07 -10.82
CA LYS A 421 9.25 -37.17 -9.98
C LYS A 421 9.37 -37.48 -8.49
N VAL A 422 9.32 -36.44 -7.67
CA VAL A 422 9.19 -36.53 -6.20
C VAL A 422 7.87 -37.22 -5.84
N ALA A 423 7.94 -38.34 -5.13
CA ALA A 423 6.76 -39.07 -4.65
C ALA A 423 6.17 -38.38 -3.40
N ASP A 424 4.84 -38.23 -3.36
CA ASP A 424 4.15 -37.64 -2.21
C ASP A 424 3.99 -38.65 -1.07
N LEU A 425 5.02 -38.76 -0.24
CA LEU A 425 5.06 -39.69 0.89
C LEU A 425 3.99 -39.40 1.96
N GLU A 426 3.54 -38.15 2.12
CA GLU A 426 2.48 -37.81 3.07
C GLU A 426 1.13 -38.39 2.60
N LYS A 427 0.78 -38.20 1.31
CA LYS A 427 -0.41 -38.83 0.71
C LYS A 427 -0.37 -40.36 0.79
N LEU A 428 0.81 -40.96 0.67
CA LEU A 428 1.03 -42.41 0.74
C LEU A 428 1.17 -42.95 2.18
N GLY A 429 1.17 -42.11 3.21
CA GLY A 429 1.35 -42.53 4.60
C GLY A 429 2.72 -43.15 4.90
N MET A 430 3.75 -42.73 4.17
CA MET A 430 5.11 -43.29 4.22
C MET A 430 6.11 -42.35 4.90
N SER A 431 7.21 -42.91 5.41
CA SER A 431 8.28 -42.15 6.08
C SER A 431 9.65 -42.80 5.98
N PHE A 432 10.73 -42.04 6.23
CA PHE A 432 12.10 -42.56 6.24
C PHE A 432 12.56 -42.98 7.65
N GLY A 433 13.19 -44.14 7.76
CA GLY A 433 13.74 -44.68 9.00
C GLY A 433 15.21 -45.10 8.87
N PHE A 434 16.10 -44.47 9.63
CA PHE A 434 17.56 -44.60 9.51
C PHE A 434 18.15 -45.50 10.62
N ASP A 435 19.07 -46.42 10.28
CA ASP A 435 19.88 -47.20 11.23
C ASP A 435 21.39 -46.99 10.95
N ILE A 436 22.24 -46.91 11.98
CA ILE A 436 23.70 -47.07 11.80
C ILE A 436 24.02 -48.55 11.53
N VAL A 437 24.77 -48.84 10.46
CA VAL A 437 25.31 -50.17 10.16
C VAL A 437 26.57 -50.42 10.98
N LYS A 438 26.61 -51.53 11.72
CA LYS A 438 27.72 -51.91 12.62
C LYS A 438 28.61 -52.99 12.00
N ASN A 439 29.72 -53.30 12.65
CA ASN A 439 30.74 -54.27 12.22
C ASN A 439 31.49 -53.93 10.91
N TYR A 440 31.28 -52.75 10.34
CA TYR A 440 32.09 -52.28 9.21
C TYR A 440 33.46 -51.84 9.74
N LYS A 441 34.40 -52.80 9.75
CA LYS A 441 35.68 -52.74 10.49
C LYS A 441 36.86 -52.62 9.52
N ILE A 442 37.52 -51.46 9.56
CA ILE A 442 38.59 -51.05 8.64
C ILE A 442 39.96 -51.14 9.32
N GLY A 443 40.98 -51.56 8.56
CA GLY A 443 42.40 -51.35 8.88
C GLY A 443 43.00 -52.29 9.93
N GLU A 444 44.24 -52.01 10.33
CA GLU A 444 45.00 -52.80 11.32
C GLU A 444 45.61 -51.88 12.40
N PRO A 445 45.21 -51.99 13.68
CA PRO A 445 44.16 -52.88 14.20
C PRO A 445 42.75 -52.48 13.72
N VAL A 446 41.91 -53.49 13.47
CA VAL A 446 40.54 -53.32 12.98
C VAL A 446 39.71 -52.37 13.84
N THR A 447 39.18 -51.30 13.23
CA THR A 447 38.33 -50.31 13.91
C THR A 447 36.95 -50.23 13.26
N ASP A 448 35.88 -50.38 14.06
CA ASP A 448 34.50 -50.24 13.57
C ASP A 448 34.21 -48.78 13.21
N GLN A 449 33.63 -48.52 12.04
CA GLN A 449 33.29 -47.15 11.65
C GLN A 449 32.07 -46.61 12.41
N ALA A 450 31.21 -47.50 12.92
CA ALA A 450 30.04 -47.10 13.72
C ALA A 450 30.41 -46.39 15.03
N ASP A 451 31.60 -46.64 15.58
CA ASP A 451 32.09 -45.97 16.80
C ASP A 451 32.41 -44.47 16.59
N PHE A 452 32.42 -44.00 15.35
CA PHE A 452 32.74 -42.61 14.98
C PHE A 452 31.52 -41.74 14.63
N ILE A 453 30.29 -42.25 14.77
CA ILE A 453 29.06 -41.44 14.63
C ILE A 453 28.00 -41.77 15.69
N SER A 454 27.22 -40.77 16.07
CA SER A 454 25.87 -40.96 16.61
C SER A 454 24.83 -40.61 15.54
N LEU A 455 23.61 -41.12 15.73
CA LEU A 455 22.45 -40.88 14.88
C LEU A 455 21.23 -40.74 15.79
N ALA A 456 20.51 -39.63 15.70
CA ALA A 456 19.27 -39.38 16.41
C ALA A 456 18.32 -38.60 15.49
N ASP A 457 17.07 -39.07 15.35
CA ASP A 457 16.00 -38.42 14.58
C ASP A 457 16.42 -38.02 13.14
N GLY A 458 17.24 -38.85 12.49
CA GLY A 458 17.80 -38.62 11.15
C GLY A 458 19.08 -37.77 11.10
N VAL A 459 19.46 -37.11 12.20
CA VAL A 459 20.68 -36.29 12.30
C VAL A 459 21.86 -37.16 12.71
N LEU A 460 22.87 -37.23 11.83
CA LEU A 460 24.16 -37.89 12.05
C LEU A 460 25.18 -36.88 12.59
N THR A 461 25.86 -37.23 13.68
CA THR A 461 26.91 -36.39 14.29
C THR A 461 28.19 -37.20 14.48
N PRO A 462 29.34 -36.74 13.93
CA PRO A 462 30.65 -37.35 14.17
C PRO A 462 31.05 -37.37 15.65
N LYS A 463 31.75 -38.41 16.05
CA LYS A 463 32.32 -38.59 17.38
C LYS A 463 33.55 -39.50 17.35
N VAL A 464 34.12 -39.76 18.50
CA VAL A 464 35.23 -40.68 18.77
C VAL A 464 34.86 -41.47 20.02
N TYR A 465 34.25 -42.64 19.84
CA TYR A 465 33.63 -43.45 20.90
C TYR A 465 32.60 -42.66 21.70
N ASP A 466 32.93 -42.20 22.91
CA ASP A 466 32.02 -41.45 23.80
C ASP A 466 32.39 -39.96 23.94
N THR A 467 33.23 -39.45 23.03
CA THR A 467 33.78 -38.08 23.05
C THR A 467 33.78 -37.45 21.66
N GLU A 468 33.78 -36.12 21.56
CA GLU A 468 34.03 -35.40 20.29
C GLU A 468 35.54 -35.34 19.98
N GLY A 469 35.93 -35.27 18.70
CA GLY A 469 37.32 -34.95 18.35
C GLY A 469 37.76 -35.29 16.92
N ARG A 470 38.88 -34.66 16.51
CA ARG A 470 39.49 -34.78 15.17
C ARG A 470 39.97 -36.20 14.80
N ALA A 471 39.97 -37.16 15.72
CA ALA A 471 40.30 -38.56 15.39
C ALA A 471 39.20 -39.30 14.59
N ALA A 472 38.04 -38.66 14.37
CA ALA A 472 37.00 -39.12 13.46
C ALA A 472 37.32 -38.85 11.97
N ILE A 473 38.29 -37.98 11.68
CA ILE A 473 38.64 -37.58 10.31
C ILE A 473 39.16 -38.77 9.50
N GLY A 474 38.67 -38.92 8.27
CA GLY A 474 39.02 -40.01 7.35
C GLY A 474 38.23 -41.29 7.55
N ARG A 475 37.27 -41.33 8.49
CA ARG A 475 36.39 -42.48 8.73
C ARG A 475 35.21 -42.48 7.75
N THR A 476 34.68 -43.67 7.45
CA THR A 476 33.66 -43.87 6.39
C THR A 476 32.43 -44.68 6.84
N PRO A 477 31.73 -44.30 7.94
CA PRO A 477 30.55 -45.01 8.41
C PRO A 477 29.43 -45.17 7.37
N ILE A 478 28.62 -46.21 7.54
CA ILE A 478 27.49 -46.55 6.66
C ILE A 478 26.19 -46.41 7.47
N VAL A 479 25.19 -45.75 6.87
CA VAL A 479 23.82 -45.65 7.38
C VAL A 479 22.88 -46.39 6.42
N ARG A 480 21.99 -47.21 6.98
CA ARG A 480 20.92 -47.90 6.27
C ARG A 480 19.67 -47.03 6.31
N VAL A 481 19.18 -46.63 5.15
CA VAL A 481 17.91 -45.91 4.96
C VAL A 481 16.81 -46.92 4.62
N ARG A 482 15.64 -46.78 5.23
CA ARG A 482 14.44 -47.53 4.87
C ARG A 482 13.32 -46.55 4.54
N LEU A 483 12.60 -46.79 3.45
CA LEU A 483 11.26 -46.25 3.27
C LEU A 483 10.29 -47.18 4.00
N MET A 484 9.42 -46.62 4.83
CA MET A 484 8.52 -47.34 5.74
C MET A 484 7.06 -47.01 5.45
N HIS A 485 6.18 -48.01 5.52
CA HIS A 485 4.72 -47.85 5.53
C HIS A 485 4.17 -48.63 6.74
N GLY A 486 3.87 -47.90 7.82
CA GLY A 486 3.72 -48.49 9.15
C GLY A 486 4.99 -49.26 9.57
N ASP A 487 4.82 -50.47 10.09
CA ASP A 487 5.92 -51.36 10.46
C ASP A 487 6.65 -52.03 9.25
N ASN A 488 6.11 -51.89 8.03
CA ASN A 488 6.65 -52.57 6.85
C ASN A 488 7.74 -51.74 6.17
N ILE A 489 8.86 -52.38 5.83
CA ILE A 489 9.88 -51.78 4.95
C ILE A 489 9.39 -51.88 3.50
N VAL A 490 9.31 -50.74 2.80
CA VAL A 490 8.91 -50.62 1.39
C VAL A 490 10.14 -50.73 0.48
N LYS A 491 11.20 -49.99 0.81
CA LYS A 491 12.49 -49.97 0.11
C LYS A 491 13.63 -49.83 1.12
N VAL A 492 14.83 -50.28 0.76
CA VAL A 492 16.05 -50.11 1.55
C VAL A 492 17.20 -49.65 0.66
N ALA A 493 18.03 -48.75 1.18
CA ALA A 493 19.25 -48.27 0.53
C ALA A 493 20.32 -47.94 1.59
N TYR A 494 21.55 -47.69 1.15
CA TYR A 494 22.67 -47.36 2.03
C TYR A 494 23.36 -46.05 1.62
N ILE A 495 23.68 -45.23 2.62
CA ILE A 495 24.45 -44.00 2.50
C ILE A 495 25.77 -44.20 3.26
N LYS A 496 26.90 -44.12 2.56
CA LYS A 496 28.24 -44.13 3.15
C LYS A 496 28.75 -42.70 3.28
N VAL A 497 29.09 -42.28 4.49
CA VAL A 497 29.43 -40.88 4.81
C VAL A 497 30.93 -40.76 5.06
N TYR A 498 31.61 -39.85 4.35
CA TYR A 498 33.01 -39.51 4.64
C TYR A 498 33.08 -38.44 5.73
N ILE A 499 33.76 -38.72 6.84
CA ILE A 499 34.03 -37.71 7.88
C ILE A 499 35.29 -36.92 7.48
N ALA A 500 35.09 -35.67 7.05
CA ALA A 500 36.17 -34.77 6.69
C ALA A 500 36.75 -34.03 7.90
N ASP A 501 38.02 -33.62 7.76
CA ASP A 501 38.51 -32.47 8.53
C ASP A 501 37.67 -31.25 8.16
N LYS A 502 37.76 -30.19 8.95
CA LYS A 502 37.28 -28.89 8.49
C LYS A 502 38.14 -28.46 7.32
N LEU A 503 37.63 -28.71 6.11
CA LEU A 503 38.04 -27.96 4.94
C LEU A 503 37.86 -26.49 5.32
N THR A 504 38.97 -25.79 5.46
CA THR A 504 39.01 -24.40 5.05
C THR A 504 38.90 -24.38 3.53
N THR A 505 37.69 -24.65 3.02
CA THR A 505 37.07 -23.64 2.17
C THR A 505 37.41 -22.30 2.79
N PRO A 506 37.97 -21.35 2.03
CA PRO A 506 37.71 -19.97 2.39
C PRO A 506 36.19 -19.87 2.59
N GLU A 507 35.76 -19.45 3.78
CA GLU A 507 34.69 -18.46 3.78
C GLU A 507 35.12 -17.44 2.72
N ILE A 508 34.25 -17.13 1.75
CA ILE A 508 34.55 -16.08 0.77
C ILE A 508 34.45 -14.76 1.55
N LYS A 509 35.48 -14.49 2.34
CA LYS A 509 35.67 -13.29 3.13
C LYS A 509 35.93 -12.19 2.12
N GLN A 510 34.83 -11.56 1.72
CA GLN A 510 34.82 -10.27 1.10
C GLN A 510 35.31 -9.28 2.15
N TYR A 511 36.57 -8.86 2.04
CA TYR A 511 37.09 -7.80 2.89
C TYR A 511 36.68 -6.46 2.27
N PRO A 512 35.94 -5.59 2.99
CA PRO A 512 35.64 -4.27 2.49
C PRO A 512 36.92 -3.45 2.43
N LEU A 513 37.11 -2.71 1.33
CA LEU A 513 38.19 -1.76 1.16
C LEU A 513 37.58 -0.39 0.85
N THR A 514 37.27 0.36 1.90
CA THR A 514 36.84 1.76 1.77
C THR A 514 38.05 2.61 1.44
N ILE A 515 38.02 3.26 0.28
CA ILE A 515 39.04 4.21 -0.19
C ILE A 515 38.47 5.64 -0.20
N GLU A 516 39.28 6.63 -0.55
CA GLU A 516 38.84 8.01 -0.70
C GLU A 516 37.72 8.17 -1.77
N ASP A 517 36.70 8.97 -1.45
CA ASP A 517 35.55 9.25 -2.32
C ASP A 517 35.96 9.94 -3.63
N PHE A 518 35.24 9.64 -4.71
CA PHE A 518 35.40 10.30 -6.00
C PHE A 518 34.74 11.68 -5.97
N GLU A 519 35.51 12.72 -6.21
CA GLU A 519 34.99 14.07 -6.47
C GLU A 519 34.53 14.19 -7.92
N TYR A 520 33.46 14.93 -8.16
CA TYR A 520 33.02 15.29 -9.51
C TYR A 520 33.55 16.67 -9.92
N ASP A 521 33.92 16.79 -11.19
CA ASP A 521 34.40 18.00 -11.83
C ASP A 521 34.12 17.90 -13.34
N CYS A 522 34.41 18.99 -14.08
CA CYS A 522 34.12 19.12 -15.50
C CYS A 522 35.32 18.81 -16.44
N ASP A 523 36.35 18.10 -15.98
CA ASP A 523 37.36 17.50 -16.84
C ASP A 523 36.78 16.26 -17.56
N GLU A 524 37.15 16.04 -18.82
CA GLU A 524 36.73 14.87 -19.61
C GLU A 524 37.50 13.59 -19.22
N ALA A 525 38.62 13.70 -18.51
CA ALA A 525 39.44 12.56 -18.09
C ALA A 525 38.75 11.66 -17.06
N ASP A 526 38.95 10.34 -17.16
CA ASP A 526 38.46 9.38 -16.16
C ASP A 526 38.97 9.73 -14.75
N ALA A 527 38.06 9.70 -13.78
CA ALA A 527 38.38 9.95 -12.39
C ALA A 527 39.17 8.78 -11.80
N VAL A 528 40.21 9.08 -11.02
CA VAL A 528 41.11 8.10 -10.43
C VAL A 528 41.18 8.27 -8.91
N ARG A 529 41.16 7.15 -8.21
CA ARG A 529 41.55 7.02 -6.80
C ARG A 529 42.51 5.85 -6.63
N ILE A 530 43.34 5.89 -5.58
CA ILE A 530 44.33 4.87 -5.26
C ILE A 530 44.19 4.55 -3.77
N SER A 531 44.10 3.27 -3.40
CA SER A 531 44.03 2.87 -2.00
C SER A 531 45.28 3.30 -1.23
N GLY A 532 45.13 3.95 -0.09
CA GLY A 532 46.24 4.34 0.78
C GLY A 532 47.01 3.14 1.35
N VAL A 533 48.28 3.37 1.69
CA VAL A 533 49.12 2.38 2.39
C VAL A 533 48.50 1.97 3.72
N GLU A 534 47.85 2.90 4.44
CA GLU A 534 47.13 2.60 5.68
C GLU A 534 45.93 1.68 5.44
N GLU A 535 45.11 1.96 4.42
CA GLU A 535 43.92 1.16 4.08
C GLU A 535 44.30 -0.30 3.78
N MET A 536 45.30 -0.53 2.93
CA MET A 536 45.76 -1.89 2.61
C MET A 536 46.34 -2.64 3.83
N ASN A 537 47.00 -1.94 4.77
CA ASN A 537 47.50 -2.58 5.98
C ASN A 537 46.40 -2.85 7.02
N VAL A 538 45.47 -1.90 7.21
CA VAL A 538 44.44 -1.97 8.26
C VAL A 538 43.22 -2.79 7.83
N GLN A 539 42.69 -2.56 6.64
CA GLN A 539 41.44 -3.19 6.16
C GLN A 539 41.68 -4.55 5.51
N VAL A 540 42.88 -4.80 4.98
CA VAL A 540 43.22 -6.05 4.26
C VAL A 540 44.21 -6.91 5.05
N TYR A 541 45.47 -6.52 5.19
CA TYR A 541 46.51 -7.41 5.77
C TYR A 541 46.23 -7.79 7.24
N ASN A 542 45.86 -6.81 8.08
CA ASN A 542 45.53 -7.07 9.50
C ASN A 542 44.30 -7.97 9.68
N GLU A 543 43.21 -7.72 8.94
CA GLU A 543 41.94 -8.47 9.07
C GLU A 543 42.04 -9.90 8.51
N ILE A 544 42.90 -10.11 7.50
CA ILE A 544 43.30 -11.45 7.00
C ILE A 544 44.25 -12.16 7.99
N GLY A 545 44.94 -11.42 8.86
CA GLY A 545 45.92 -11.96 9.81
C GLY A 545 47.25 -12.37 9.17
N MET A 546 47.63 -11.76 8.05
CA MET A 546 48.88 -12.02 7.31
C MET A 546 49.72 -10.74 7.19
N SER A 547 51.05 -10.86 7.16
CA SER A 547 51.89 -9.72 6.76
C SER A 547 51.75 -9.42 5.26
N LYS A 548 52.11 -8.20 4.81
CA LYS A 548 52.18 -7.83 3.39
C LYS A 548 52.90 -8.90 2.55
N ASP A 549 54.09 -9.29 2.98
CA ASP A 549 54.94 -10.22 2.25
C ASP A 549 54.37 -11.65 2.26
N GLN A 550 53.66 -12.05 3.32
CA GLN A 550 52.93 -13.33 3.37
C GLN A 550 51.72 -13.32 2.44
N PHE A 551 50.94 -12.23 2.41
CA PHE A 551 49.79 -12.09 1.53
C PHE A 551 50.21 -12.18 0.06
N HIS A 552 51.17 -11.36 -0.37
CA HIS A 552 51.61 -11.30 -1.78
C HIS A 552 52.43 -12.51 -2.24
N SER A 553 52.97 -13.33 -1.31
CA SER A 553 53.56 -14.64 -1.65
C SER A 553 52.56 -15.81 -1.57
N THR A 554 51.39 -15.62 -0.94
CA THR A 554 50.31 -16.63 -0.90
C THR A 554 49.29 -16.42 -2.01
N TYR A 555 49.04 -15.17 -2.42
CA TYR A 555 48.04 -14.78 -3.43
C TYR A 555 48.65 -13.86 -4.49
N SER A 556 49.66 -14.34 -5.21
CA SER A 556 50.53 -13.57 -6.12
C SER A 556 49.88 -13.08 -7.44
N HIS A 557 48.56 -13.24 -7.63
CA HIS A 557 47.89 -12.95 -8.89
C HIS A 557 46.64 -12.07 -8.71
N PHE A 558 46.82 -10.76 -8.85
CA PHE A 558 45.74 -9.77 -8.92
C PHE A 558 44.89 -9.96 -10.19
N VAL A 559 43.57 -9.81 -10.05
CA VAL A 559 42.58 -9.85 -11.12
C VAL A 559 41.48 -8.81 -10.85
N ASP A 560 41.26 -7.92 -11.82
CA ASP A 560 40.00 -7.16 -11.93
C ASP A 560 38.89 -8.17 -12.25
N TYR A 561 38.02 -8.41 -11.25
CA TYR A 561 36.89 -9.32 -11.39
C TYR A 561 35.64 -8.57 -11.83
N GLY A 562 35.47 -7.32 -11.38
CA GLY A 562 34.30 -6.50 -11.64
C GLY A 562 34.05 -6.22 -13.12
N ALA A 563 35.09 -5.80 -13.85
CA ALA A 563 34.99 -5.27 -15.22
C ALA A 563 34.42 -6.25 -16.28
N ASN A 564 34.17 -7.51 -15.93
CA ASN A 564 33.71 -8.55 -16.86
C ASN A 564 32.54 -9.40 -16.32
N GLN A 565 31.94 -9.06 -15.16
CA GLN A 565 31.04 -10.00 -14.45
C GLN A 565 29.64 -9.45 -14.13
N THR A 566 29.48 -8.24 -13.57
CA THR A 566 28.14 -7.74 -13.15
C THR A 566 27.93 -6.24 -13.37
N PRO A 567 26.68 -5.76 -13.53
CA PRO A 567 26.37 -4.33 -13.59
C PRO A 567 26.60 -3.54 -12.29
N ALA A 568 26.99 -4.21 -11.19
CA ALA A 568 27.20 -3.58 -9.88
C ALA A 568 28.67 -3.23 -9.60
N ASP A 569 29.60 -3.69 -10.43
CA ASP A 569 31.01 -3.36 -10.32
C ASP A 569 31.35 -2.24 -11.32
N LEU A 570 31.63 -1.03 -10.83
CA LEU A 570 31.73 0.17 -11.66
C LEU A 570 33.19 0.53 -11.97
N GLY A 571 33.47 0.96 -13.20
CA GLY A 571 34.82 1.29 -13.65
C GLY A 571 35.75 0.08 -13.74
N THR A 572 37.06 0.30 -13.57
CA THR A 572 38.12 -0.72 -13.67
C THR A 572 39.18 -0.54 -12.58
N CYS A 573 39.81 -1.65 -12.17
CA CYS A 573 40.86 -1.66 -11.15
C CYS A 573 42.19 -2.25 -11.66
N ALA A 574 43.30 -1.66 -11.23
CA ALA A 574 44.63 -2.20 -11.49
C ALA A 574 45.49 -2.12 -10.22
N GLU A 575 46.19 -3.21 -9.89
CA GLU A 575 47.26 -3.16 -8.89
C GLU A 575 48.46 -2.35 -9.42
N THR A 576 49.05 -1.56 -8.54
CA THR A 576 50.33 -0.86 -8.75
C THR A 576 51.10 -0.80 -7.42
N THR A 577 52.34 -0.32 -7.45
CA THR A 577 53.12 -0.03 -6.24
C THR A 577 53.18 1.46 -5.98
N ASP A 578 53.02 1.87 -4.72
CA ASP A 578 53.35 3.23 -4.27
C ASP A 578 54.85 3.54 -4.51
N PRO A 579 55.20 4.62 -5.25
CA PRO A 579 56.58 4.99 -5.54
C PRO A 579 57.32 5.70 -4.40
N GLU A 580 56.65 6.20 -3.35
CA GLU A 580 57.28 7.00 -2.29
C GLU A 580 57.69 6.17 -1.05
N THR A 581 57.16 4.95 -0.87
CA THR A 581 57.52 4.04 0.23
C THR A 581 58.20 2.75 -0.23
N GLN A 582 58.48 1.82 0.68
CA GLN A 582 59.14 0.53 0.37
C GLN A 582 58.17 -0.45 -0.33
N ALA A 583 57.87 -0.17 -1.60
CA ALA A 583 57.11 -1.00 -2.54
C ALA A 583 55.90 -1.68 -1.87
N THR A 584 54.91 -0.88 -1.48
CA THR A 584 53.63 -1.41 -1.00
C THR A 584 52.64 -1.44 -2.15
N HIS A 585 52.00 -2.58 -2.31
CA HIS A 585 50.96 -2.81 -3.30
C HIS A 585 49.70 -2.02 -2.92
N VAL A 586 49.13 -1.33 -3.90
CA VAL A 586 47.94 -0.48 -3.79
C VAL A 586 47.08 -0.64 -5.05
N ILE A 587 45.77 -0.47 -4.91
CA ILE A 587 44.82 -0.65 -6.02
C ILE A 587 44.43 0.73 -6.54
N LYS A 588 44.65 0.95 -7.84
CA LYS A 588 44.17 2.11 -8.60
C LYS A 588 42.79 1.79 -9.16
N TRP A 589 41.76 2.50 -8.73
CA TRP A 589 40.40 2.43 -9.27
C TRP A 589 40.18 3.61 -10.23
N THR A 590 39.69 3.33 -11.44
CA THR A 590 39.46 4.31 -12.52
C THR A 590 38.00 4.22 -12.99
N ILE A 591 37.27 5.35 -12.99
CA ILE A 591 35.83 5.43 -13.31
C ILE A 591 35.56 6.61 -14.24
N SER A 592 34.76 6.41 -15.29
CA SER A 592 34.39 7.49 -16.21
C SER A 592 33.39 8.48 -15.60
N LYS A 593 33.45 9.73 -16.08
CA LYS A 593 32.58 10.83 -15.61
C LYS A 593 31.09 10.51 -15.79
N ASP A 594 30.72 9.80 -16.85
CA ASP A 594 29.34 9.37 -17.09
C ASP A 594 28.86 8.36 -16.05
N LEU A 595 29.69 7.37 -15.66
CA LEU A 595 29.35 6.42 -14.59
C LEU A 595 29.26 7.11 -13.21
N LEU A 596 30.08 8.12 -12.94
CA LEU A 596 29.94 8.96 -11.76
C LEU A 596 28.64 9.77 -11.78
N TRP A 597 28.25 10.33 -12.94
CA TRP A 597 26.99 11.06 -13.10
C TRP A 597 25.77 10.13 -12.92
N GLU A 598 25.75 8.96 -13.55
CA GLU A 598 24.69 7.95 -13.37
C GLU A 598 24.51 7.52 -11.90
N ASN A 599 25.58 7.61 -11.11
CA ASN A 599 25.65 7.19 -9.72
C ASN A 599 25.93 8.36 -8.74
N ALA A 600 25.58 9.59 -9.15
CA ALA A 600 25.62 10.78 -8.31
C ALA A 600 24.90 10.55 -6.97
N ASP A 601 25.55 10.96 -5.87
CA ASP A 601 25.12 10.74 -4.47
C ASP A 601 24.89 9.26 -4.05
N LYS A 602 25.39 8.30 -4.83
CA LYS A 602 25.39 6.87 -4.45
C LYS A 602 26.75 6.43 -3.91
N THR A 603 26.76 5.28 -3.25
CA THR A 603 27.99 4.51 -2.99
C THR A 603 28.27 3.62 -4.20
N LEU A 604 29.47 3.72 -4.74
CA LEU A 604 30.01 2.89 -5.80
C LEU A 604 30.65 1.64 -5.19
N THR A 605 30.62 0.54 -5.95
CA THR A 605 31.26 -0.73 -5.61
C THR A 605 32.08 -1.24 -6.78
N HIS A 606 33.19 -1.94 -6.50
CA HIS A 606 33.93 -2.71 -7.49
C HIS A 606 34.72 -3.84 -6.82
N ARG A 607 34.72 -5.05 -7.39
CA ARG A 607 35.42 -6.22 -6.83
C ARG A 607 36.70 -6.59 -7.56
N VAL A 608 37.74 -6.85 -6.78
CA VAL A 608 39.01 -7.41 -7.25
C VAL A 608 39.33 -8.71 -6.49
N ARG A 609 40.13 -9.57 -7.10
CA ARG A 609 40.56 -10.84 -6.49
C ARG A 609 42.07 -11.01 -6.54
N TYR A 610 42.61 -11.63 -5.50
CA TYR A 610 43.98 -12.09 -5.42
C TYR A 610 43.97 -13.63 -5.36
N TYR A 611 44.46 -14.29 -6.39
CA TYR A 611 44.49 -15.76 -6.50
C TYR A 611 45.87 -16.33 -6.11
N ALA A 612 45.86 -17.53 -5.53
CA ALA A 612 47.05 -18.29 -5.15
C ALA A 612 47.76 -19.01 -6.31
N GLY A 613 47.17 -19.02 -7.51
CA GLY A 613 47.74 -19.61 -8.71
C GLY A 613 47.36 -18.85 -9.98
N GLU A 614 48.19 -19.00 -11.01
CA GLU A 614 47.96 -18.41 -12.34
C GLU A 614 46.61 -18.86 -12.93
N ASN A 615 46.08 -18.07 -13.87
CA ASN A 615 44.84 -18.37 -14.60
C ASN A 615 43.61 -18.57 -13.69
N GLN A 616 43.53 -17.82 -12.58
CA GLN A 616 42.42 -17.85 -11.61
C GLN A 616 42.25 -19.21 -10.91
N THR A 617 43.37 -19.91 -10.65
CA THR A 617 43.36 -21.23 -10.00
C THR A 617 43.71 -21.16 -8.51
N GLY A 618 43.23 -22.14 -7.74
CA GLY A 618 43.50 -22.23 -6.30
C GLY A 618 42.57 -21.37 -5.43
N ALA A 619 42.97 -21.15 -4.18
CA ALA A 619 42.26 -20.27 -3.26
C ALA A 619 42.43 -18.80 -3.66
N TYR A 620 41.49 -17.95 -3.25
CA TYR A 620 41.54 -16.51 -3.49
C TYR A 620 41.02 -15.68 -2.31
N VAL A 621 41.42 -14.42 -2.28
CA VAL A 621 40.83 -13.36 -1.46
C VAL A 621 40.07 -12.41 -2.38
N GLU A 622 38.85 -12.04 -2.00
CA GLU A 622 38.05 -11.02 -2.70
C GLU A 622 38.02 -9.73 -1.87
N LEU A 623 38.34 -8.60 -2.50
CA LEU A 623 38.23 -7.28 -1.91
C LEU A 623 37.09 -6.53 -2.58
N VAL A 624 36.21 -5.93 -1.77
CA VAL A 624 35.09 -5.10 -2.24
C VAL A 624 35.48 -3.65 -2.03
N LEU A 625 35.91 -2.96 -3.09
CA LEU A 625 36.20 -1.54 -3.03
C LEU A 625 34.90 -0.76 -2.90
N THR A 626 34.89 0.24 -2.00
CA THR A 626 33.74 1.13 -1.77
C THR A 626 34.18 2.59 -1.69
N ALA A 627 33.50 3.46 -2.44
CA ALA A 627 33.71 4.90 -2.44
C ALA A 627 32.38 5.60 -2.82
N LYS A 628 32.15 6.85 -2.40
CA LYS A 628 30.99 7.63 -2.85
C LYS A 628 31.35 8.59 -3.98
N VAL A 629 30.33 9.12 -4.65
CA VAL A 629 30.47 10.31 -5.49
C VAL A 629 30.15 11.55 -4.66
N LYS A 630 31.07 12.52 -4.64
CA LYS A 630 30.94 13.84 -4.02
C LYS A 630 30.74 14.93 -5.08
N ASP A 631 30.34 16.10 -4.60
CA ASP A 631 30.16 17.35 -5.37
C ASP A 631 29.07 17.31 -6.47
N ILE A 632 28.46 16.16 -6.75
CA ILE A 632 27.37 16.02 -7.72
C ILE A 632 26.14 15.29 -7.16
N GLN A 633 24.96 15.88 -7.39
CA GLN A 633 23.65 15.34 -7.00
C GLN A 633 22.66 15.43 -8.17
N LYS A 634 21.56 14.65 -8.11
CA LYS A 634 20.46 14.73 -9.09
C LYS A 634 19.47 15.87 -8.80
N THR A 635 19.37 16.27 -7.53
CA THR A 635 18.47 17.30 -7.04
C THR A 635 19.24 18.20 -6.08
N TYR A 636 19.17 19.52 -6.29
CA TYR A 636 19.81 20.53 -5.44
C TYR A 636 18.74 21.38 -4.75
N ASN A 637 18.75 21.41 -3.41
CA ASN A 637 17.79 22.20 -2.64
C ASN A 637 18.37 23.55 -2.20
N VAL A 638 17.78 24.63 -2.70
CA VAL A 638 17.97 25.98 -2.18
C VAL A 638 17.30 26.07 -0.82
N ALA A 639 18.07 26.16 0.25
CA ALA A 639 17.53 26.20 1.62
C ALA A 639 16.90 27.55 1.95
N LYS A 640 15.95 27.57 2.90
CA LYS A 640 15.35 28.82 3.45
C LYS A 640 16.36 29.84 3.99
N ALA A 641 17.60 29.41 4.26
CA ALA A 641 18.71 30.27 4.63
C ALA A 641 19.14 31.20 3.47
N ASP A 642 19.21 30.65 2.26
CA ASP A 642 19.67 31.33 1.04
C ASP A 642 18.60 32.21 0.39
N PHE A 643 17.36 32.15 0.85
CA PHE A 643 16.30 33.06 0.42
C PHE A 643 16.58 34.47 0.98
N ILE A 644 16.82 35.46 0.12
CA ILE A 644 17.17 36.84 0.54
C ILE A 644 15.93 37.55 1.09
N SER A 645 15.84 37.69 2.41
CA SER A 645 14.63 38.13 3.13
C SER A 645 13.95 39.39 2.58
N ASN A 646 14.70 40.34 2.01
CA ASN A 646 14.16 41.58 1.45
C ASN A 646 13.24 41.37 0.23
N TYR A 647 13.36 40.25 -0.49
CA TYR A 647 12.48 39.92 -1.63
C TYR A 647 11.25 39.10 -1.22
N TRP A 648 11.26 38.51 -0.02
CA TRP A 648 10.24 37.60 0.46
C TRP A 648 9.23 38.29 1.40
N ASN A 649 8.20 37.55 1.84
CA ASN A 649 7.50 37.87 3.08
C ASN A 649 8.28 37.35 4.30
N ASP A 650 7.92 37.82 5.49
CA ASP A 650 8.65 37.54 6.75
C ASP A 650 8.74 36.04 7.07
N ALA A 651 7.72 35.26 6.68
CA ALA A 651 7.68 33.80 6.84
C ALA A 651 8.43 33.03 5.72
N LYS A 652 8.89 33.73 4.67
CA LYS A 652 9.55 33.16 3.48
C LYS A 652 8.73 32.05 2.82
N GLU A 653 7.50 32.40 2.43
CA GLU A 653 6.52 31.57 1.73
C GLU A 653 6.31 32.03 0.27
N TYR A 654 6.46 33.33 -0.01
CA TYR A 654 6.41 33.88 -1.36
C TYR A 654 7.39 35.04 -1.56
N THR A 655 7.91 35.16 -2.79
CA THR A 655 8.67 36.33 -3.25
C THR A 655 7.76 37.40 -3.87
N LYS A 656 8.22 38.65 -3.88
CA LYS A 656 7.48 39.83 -4.36
C LYS A 656 8.18 40.42 -5.59
N PHE A 657 7.57 40.27 -6.76
CA PHE A 657 8.04 40.90 -8.00
C PHE A 657 7.25 42.19 -8.26
N ASN A 658 7.96 43.23 -8.71
CA ASN A 658 7.46 44.61 -8.79
C ASN A 658 7.80 45.26 -10.14
N VAL A 659 7.26 46.44 -10.42
CA VAL A 659 7.75 47.27 -11.52
C VAL A 659 9.07 47.97 -11.17
N ALA A 660 9.83 48.29 -12.22
CA ALA A 660 10.99 49.18 -12.14
C ALA A 660 10.64 50.51 -11.44
N VAL A 661 11.63 51.10 -10.78
CA VAL A 661 11.50 52.39 -10.09
C VAL A 661 11.99 53.55 -10.97
N PRO A 662 11.47 54.78 -10.78
CA PRO A 662 11.98 55.97 -11.47
C PRO A 662 13.50 56.11 -11.31
N THR A 663 14.21 56.29 -12.44
CA THR A 663 15.68 56.35 -12.46
C THR A 663 16.23 57.67 -11.90
N THR A 664 15.42 58.73 -11.92
CA THR A 664 15.69 60.02 -11.29
C THR A 664 14.40 60.56 -10.64
N THR A 665 14.52 61.63 -9.85
CA THR A 665 13.36 62.37 -9.30
C THR A 665 12.58 63.18 -10.34
N THR A 666 12.95 63.09 -11.63
CA THR A 666 12.28 63.76 -12.75
C THR A 666 11.96 62.78 -13.88
N ASP A 667 11.99 61.48 -13.61
CA ASP A 667 11.67 60.43 -14.57
C ASP A 667 10.15 60.26 -14.63
N GLU A 668 9.53 60.83 -15.66
CA GLU A 668 8.08 60.84 -15.90
C GLU A 668 7.67 59.92 -17.06
N ASN A 669 8.58 59.10 -17.60
CA ASN A 669 8.32 58.32 -18.80
C ASN A 669 7.59 56.99 -18.49
N PRO A 670 6.35 56.76 -18.94
CA PRO A 670 5.62 55.52 -18.67
C PRO A 670 6.20 54.28 -19.39
N ALA A 671 7.10 54.46 -20.37
CA ALA A 671 7.86 53.36 -20.95
C ALA A 671 9.01 52.88 -20.04
N ASN A 672 9.48 53.70 -19.08
CA ASN A 672 10.48 53.29 -18.10
C ASN A 672 9.86 52.43 -16.96
N CYS A 673 8.56 52.55 -16.73
CA CYS A 673 7.81 51.69 -15.81
C CYS A 673 7.53 50.32 -16.46
N THR A 674 8.57 49.49 -16.50
CA THR A 674 8.54 48.08 -16.96
C THR A 674 8.34 47.13 -15.78
N PHE A 675 7.86 45.91 -16.05
CA PHE A 675 7.67 44.86 -15.02
C PHE A 675 8.57 43.67 -15.35
N ILE A 676 9.88 43.89 -15.22
CA ILE A 676 10.94 42.90 -15.53
C ILE A 676 11.71 42.64 -14.22
N ASN A 677 11.73 41.39 -13.76
CA ASN A 677 12.41 40.98 -12.52
C ASN A 677 13.37 39.82 -12.84
N ASP A 678 14.50 39.75 -12.13
CA ASP A 678 15.44 38.63 -12.19
C ASP A 678 14.98 37.51 -11.23
N LEU A 679 14.87 36.28 -11.72
CA LEU A 679 14.44 35.12 -10.95
C LEU A 679 15.51 34.56 -10.01
N ASN A 680 16.78 34.94 -10.19
CA ASN A 680 17.86 34.64 -9.24
C ASN A 680 17.82 35.60 -8.03
N SER A 681 17.35 36.85 -8.21
CA SER A 681 17.37 37.90 -7.19
C SER A 681 16.75 37.55 -5.81
N PRO A 682 15.74 36.65 -5.67
CA PRO A 682 15.24 36.24 -4.36
C PRO A 682 16.18 35.31 -3.56
N PHE A 683 17.34 34.93 -4.11
CA PHE A 683 18.21 33.87 -3.60
C PHE A 683 19.69 34.27 -3.54
N THR A 684 20.50 33.53 -2.77
CA THR A 684 21.97 33.64 -2.80
C THR A 684 22.50 33.32 -4.21
N THR A 685 23.26 34.25 -4.79
CA THR A 685 23.87 34.11 -6.11
C THR A 685 25.40 34.11 -6.03
N TRP A 686 26.07 33.62 -7.09
CA TRP A 686 27.53 33.73 -7.20
C TRP A 686 27.97 35.20 -7.23
N PRO A 687 28.98 35.60 -6.43
CA PRO A 687 29.40 37.00 -6.34
C PRO A 687 30.00 37.49 -7.66
N LYS A 688 29.97 38.82 -7.87
CA LYS A 688 30.41 39.48 -9.11
C LYS A 688 31.84 39.12 -9.58
N ASN A 689 32.69 38.66 -8.67
CA ASN A 689 34.07 38.26 -8.92
C ASN A 689 34.31 36.74 -8.77
N SER A 690 33.26 35.92 -8.84
CA SER A 690 33.36 34.46 -8.80
C SER A 690 34.16 33.93 -9.99
N THR A 691 34.97 32.92 -9.74
CA THR A 691 35.60 32.05 -10.76
C THR A 691 35.09 30.61 -10.67
N GLU A 692 34.16 30.32 -9.76
CA GLU A 692 33.64 28.98 -9.45
C GLU A 692 32.25 28.73 -10.07
N GLY A 693 31.58 29.77 -10.56
CA GLY A 693 30.25 29.70 -11.16
C GLY A 693 29.77 31.07 -11.66
N THR A 694 28.78 31.07 -12.55
CA THR A 694 28.34 32.26 -13.30
C THR A 694 27.87 33.40 -12.38
N PRO A 695 28.55 34.56 -12.35
CA PRO A 695 28.20 35.65 -11.45
C PRO A 695 26.76 36.15 -11.64
N GLY A 696 26.03 36.34 -10.54
CA GLY A 696 24.62 36.75 -10.54
C GLY A 696 23.61 35.61 -10.73
N VAL A 697 24.05 34.40 -11.08
CA VAL A 697 23.19 33.20 -11.12
C VAL A 697 23.13 32.54 -9.73
N LEU A 698 22.01 31.88 -9.43
CA LEU A 698 21.78 31.06 -8.22
C LEU A 698 23.01 30.23 -7.83
N LYS A 699 23.41 30.31 -6.56
CA LYS A 699 24.60 29.60 -6.05
C LYS A 699 24.26 28.15 -5.68
N LEU A 700 24.61 27.22 -6.57
CA LEU A 700 24.62 25.77 -6.32
C LEU A 700 26.07 25.26 -6.27
N ASP A 701 26.30 23.99 -6.62
CA ASP A 701 27.67 23.48 -6.83
C ASP A 701 28.31 24.08 -8.10
N LYS A 702 29.65 24.14 -8.12
CA LYS A 702 30.49 24.62 -9.24
C LYS A 702 30.20 23.92 -10.58
N ALA A 703 29.80 22.65 -10.55
CA ALA A 703 29.50 21.84 -11.73
C ALA A 703 28.09 22.08 -12.28
N VAL A 704 27.20 22.75 -11.54
CA VAL A 704 25.83 23.05 -11.99
C VAL A 704 25.80 24.38 -12.74
N THR A 705 25.57 24.28 -14.05
CA THR A 705 25.51 25.39 -15.00
C THR A 705 24.14 25.44 -15.68
N GLY A 706 23.99 26.29 -16.71
CA GLY A 706 22.84 26.23 -17.63
C GLY A 706 21.44 26.44 -17.03
N ILE A 707 21.35 27.06 -15.84
CA ILE A 707 20.11 27.14 -15.04
C ILE A 707 18.97 27.80 -15.83
N LYS A 708 17.80 27.14 -15.84
CA LYS A 708 16.58 27.55 -16.55
C LYS A 708 15.37 27.46 -15.63
N TYR A 709 14.64 28.57 -15.53
CA TYR A 709 13.39 28.67 -14.80
C TYR A 709 12.19 28.48 -15.76
N PHE A 710 11.08 27.99 -15.23
CA PHE A 710 9.83 27.74 -15.96
C PHE A 710 8.62 27.91 -15.04
N PHE A 711 7.44 28.19 -15.59
CA PHE A 711 6.19 28.16 -14.82
C PHE A 711 5.76 26.71 -14.59
N CYS A 712 5.53 26.31 -13.34
CA CYS A 712 5.14 24.92 -13.04
C CYS A 712 3.70 24.67 -13.51
N GLU A 713 3.54 23.80 -14.52
CA GLU A 713 2.31 23.73 -15.31
C GLU A 713 1.09 23.27 -14.49
N ASP A 714 1.26 22.28 -13.60
CA ASP A 714 0.13 21.73 -12.84
C ASP A 714 -0.26 22.60 -11.65
N ASP A 715 0.71 23.23 -10.97
CA ASP A 715 0.43 24.20 -9.89
C ASP A 715 -0.27 25.47 -10.41
N VAL A 716 0.07 25.95 -11.61
CA VAL A 716 -0.67 27.10 -12.17
C VAL A 716 -2.07 26.70 -12.64
N LYS A 717 -2.27 25.50 -13.22
CA LYS A 717 -3.62 24.99 -13.56
C LYS A 717 -4.53 24.88 -12.34
N ALA A 718 -3.97 24.59 -11.16
CA ALA A 718 -4.74 24.53 -9.90
C ALA A 718 -5.28 25.89 -9.45
N ILE A 719 -4.71 27.02 -9.93
CA ILE A 719 -5.19 28.36 -9.64
C ILE A 719 -6.44 28.65 -10.48
N THR A 720 -7.61 28.47 -9.86
CA THR A 720 -8.92 28.73 -10.47
C THR A 720 -9.46 30.15 -10.22
N LYS A 721 -8.88 30.89 -9.26
CA LYS A 721 -9.26 32.27 -8.92
C LYS A 721 -8.06 33.16 -8.59
N ILE A 722 -8.18 34.44 -8.94
CA ILE A 722 -7.32 35.53 -8.46
C ILE A 722 -8.24 36.65 -7.97
N GLY A 723 -8.33 36.81 -6.64
CA GLY A 723 -9.40 37.60 -6.02
C GLY A 723 -10.78 37.06 -6.42
N ASP A 724 -11.71 37.95 -6.78
CA ASP A 724 -13.05 37.59 -7.23
C ASP A 724 -13.11 37.13 -8.70
N ILE A 725 -11.99 37.10 -9.43
CA ILE A 725 -11.94 36.73 -10.85
C ILE A 725 -11.74 35.22 -11.01
N ASP A 726 -12.73 34.55 -11.60
CA ASP A 726 -12.61 33.20 -12.16
C ASP A 726 -11.61 33.19 -13.34
N VAL A 727 -10.63 32.28 -13.30
CA VAL A 727 -9.52 32.22 -14.26
C VAL A 727 -9.07 30.79 -14.51
N ILE A 728 -8.63 30.49 -15.73
CA ILE A 728 -7.97 29.22 -16.08
C ILE A 728 -6.57 29.53 -16.59
N PHE A 729 -5.54 29.19 -15.82
CA PHE A 729 -4.15 29.32 -16.26
C PHE A 729 -3.67 28.13 -17.09
N SER A 730 -2.65 28.36 -17.91
CA SER A 730 -1.95 27.36 -18.72
C SER A 730 -0.56 27.87 -19.09
N THR A 731 0.32 26.96 -19.51
CA THR A 731 1.68 27.27 -19.98
C THR A 731 1.81 27.05 -21.50
N THR A 732 2.93 27.48 -22.08
CA THR A 732 3.45 26.89 -23.32
C THR A 732 4.23 25.61 -23.01
N ALA A 733 4.39 24.73 -24.01
CA ALA A 733 5.03 23.42 -23.85
C ALA A 733 6.55 23.47 -23.53
N ASP A 734 7.15 24.66 -23.53
CA ASP A 734 8.51 24.94 -23.06
C ASP A 734 8.54 25.48 -21.62
N GLY A 735 7.37 25.65 -20.98
CA GLY A 735 7.20 26.24 -19.64
C GLY A 735 7.46 27.76 -19.58
N LEU A 736 7.76 28.43 -20.68
CA LEU A 736 8.28 29.81 -20.67
C LEU A 736 7.20 30.90 -20.69
N THR A 737 5.98 30.64 -21.17
CA THR A 737 4.89 31.63 -21.21
C THR A 737 3.71 31.19 -20.37
N LEU A 738 3.37 31.98 -19.34
CA LEU A 738 2.13 31.86 -18.58
C LEU A 738 1.00 32.52 -19.36
N LYS A 739 -0.11 31.82 -19.52
CA LYS A 739 -1.35 32.30 -20.13
C LYS A 739 -2.50 32.18 -19.15
N ALA A 740 -3.48 33.08 -19.26
CA ALA A 740 -4.73 33.00 -18.52
C ALA A 740 -5.91 33.13 -19.48
N THR A 741 -6.97 32.38 -19.18
CA THR A 741 -8.28 32.52 -19.81
C THR A 741 -9.25 33.12 -18.80
N VAL A 742 -9.87 34.25 -19.16
CA VAL A 742 -10.87 34.96 -18.35
C VAL A 742 -11.99 35.39 -19.29
N ASP A 743 -13.25 35.24 -18.87
CA ASP A 743 -14.45 35.56 -19.67
C ASP A 743 -14.48 34.91 -21.07
N GLY A 744 -13.77 33.78 -21.25
CA GLY A 744 -13.64 33.05 -22.52
C GLY A 744 -12.55 33.56 -23.48
N VAL A 745 -11.78 34.59 -23.11
CA VAL A 745 -10.64 35.12 -23.87
C VAL A 745 -9.34 34.65 -23.23
N THR A 746 -8.34 34.23 -24.04
CA THR A 746 -7.03 33.76 -23.55
C THR A 746 -5.91 34.71 -23.98
N GLU A 747 -5.07 35.14 -23.03
CA GLU A 747 -3.93 36.03 -23.29
C GLU A 747 -2.64 35.56 -22.59
N ASN A 748 -1.48 36.00 -23.09
CA ASN A 748 -0.18 35.82 -22.44
C ASN A 748 -0.04 36.81 -21.27
N ILE A 749 0.22 36.32 -20.06
CA ILE A 749 0.25 37.11 -18.82
C ILE A 749 1.68 37.42 -18.37
N ALA A 750 2.58 36.44 -18.45
CA ALA A 750 3.98 36.60 -18.13
C ALA A 750 4.87 35.70 -19.00
N VAL A 751 6.10 36.11 -19.25
CA VAL A 751 7.09 35.37 -20.04
C VAL A 751 8.42 35.30 -19.27
N ILE A 752 8.99 34.10 -19.16
CA ILE A 752 10.34 33.86 -18.65
C ILE A 752 11.30 33.80 -19.84
N ASN A 753 12.41 34.53 -19.75
CA ASN A 753 13.52 34.43 -20.69
C ASN A 753 14.80 34.02 -19.93
N ASN A 754 15.28 32.81 -20.22
CA ASN A 754 16.50 32.26 -19.62
C ASN A 754 17.80 32.69 -20.33
N ALA A 755 17.74 33.46 -21.42
CA ALA A 755 18.92 33.90 -22.17
C ALA A 755 19.43 35.28 -21.73
N GLY A 756 20.75 35.39 -21.51
CA GLY A 756 21.46 36.65 -21.29
C GLY A 756 22.82 36.41 -20.62
N GLU A 757 23.89 37.06 -21.09
CA GLU A 757 25.24 36.91 -20.50
C GLU A 757 25.42 37.68 -19.18
N THR A 758 24.63 38.73 -18.95
CA THR A 758 24.80 39.66 -17.82
C THR A 758 23.66 39.65 -16.82
N ASN A 759 22.45 39.28 -17.24
CA ASN A 759 21.25 39.06 -16.41
C ASN A 759 20.40 37.96 -17.09
N PRO A 760 20.75 36.67 -16.96
CA PRO A 760 19.88 35.57 -17.39
C PRO A 760 18.62 35.48 -16.50
N ASN A 761 17.70 34.58 -16.88
CA ASN A 761 16.53 34.19 -16.07
C ASN A 761 15.61 35.36 -15.64
N ILE A 762 15.23 36.24 -16.58
CA ILE A 762 14.27 37.31 -16.29
C ILE A 762 12.81 36.84 -16.47
N VAL A 763 11.90 37.31 -15.63
CA VAL A 763 10.45 37.24 -15.85
C VAL A 763 9.90 38.62 -16.19
N THR A 764 9.07 38.69 -17.24
CA THR A 764 8.40 39.90 -17.71
C THR A 764 6.89 39.73 -17.58
N TYR A 765 6.22 40.60 -16.82
CA TYR A 765 4.76 40.67 -16.76
C TYR A 765 4.23 41.52 -17.92
N ASN A 766 3.19 41.05 -18.62
CA ASN A 766 2.79 41.61 -19.91
C ASN A 766 1.97 42.90 -19.76
N LYS A 767 2.57 44.04 -20.13
CA LYS A 767 1.91 45.36 -20.12
C LYS A 767 0.82 45.51 -21.19
N GLU A 768 0.88 44.73 -22.27
CA GLU A 768 -0.05 44.86 -23.40
C GLU A 768 -1.29 43.97 -23.26
N SER A 769 -1.27 42.94 -22.41
CA SER A 769 -2.45 42.10 -22.12
C SER A 769 -3.44 42.84 -21.22
N ASP A 770 -4.73 42.81 -21.56
CA ASP A 770 -5.78 43.40 -20.73
C ASP A 770 -6.21 42.43 -19.62
N ILE A 771 -6.10 41.11 -19.83
CA ILE A 771 -6.28 40.11 -18.77
C ILE A 771 -5.19 40.25 -17.71
N ALA A 772 -3.93 40.47 -18.11
CA ALA A 772 -2.82 40.71 -17.18
C ALA A 772 -3.07 41.96 -16.33
N LYS A 773 -3.48 43.08 -16.96
CA LYS A 773 -3.94 44.28 -16.24
C LYS A 773 -5.09 43.97 -15.28
N LYS A 774 -6.11 43.23 -15.70
CA LYS A 774 -7.28 42.85 -14.89
C LYS A 774 -6.88 42.05 -13.65
N LEU A 775 -6.05 41.02 -13.82
CA LEU A 775 -5.57 40.14 -12.74
C LEU A 775 -4.65 40.88 -11.78
N LEU A 776 -3.68 41.66 -12.27
CA LEU A 776 -2.75 42.45 -11.45
C LEU A 776 -3.48 43.45 -10.55
N ASN A 777 -4.58 44.05 -11.04
CA ASN A 777 -5.30 45.07 -10.28
C ASN A 777 -6.15 44.54 -9.12
N THR A 778 -6.34 43.23 -9.01
CA THR A 778 -6.88 42.60 -7.79
C THR A 778 -5.98 42.79 -6.57
N GLY A 779 -4.68 43.05 -6.79
CA GLY A 779 -3.66 43.04 -5.72
C GLY A 779 -3.27 41.65 -5.22
N LEU A 780 -3.85 40.58 -5.77
CA LEU A 780 -3.70 39.19 -5.32
C LEU A 780 -3.09 38.27 -6.39
N MET A 781 -2.48 38.83 -7.44
CA MET A 781 -1.89 38.06 -8.54
C MET A 781 -0.63 37.30 -8.11
N TYR A 782 -0.57 35.99 -8.35
CA TYR A 782 0.61 35.16 -8.11
C TYR A 782 0.74 34.03 -9.15
N THR A 783 1.90 33.35 -9.14
CA THR A 783 2.19 32.15 -9.92
C THR A 783 3.20 31.27 -9.19
N TYR A 784 3.50 30.10 -9.76
CA TYR A 784 4.51 29.15 -9.28
C TYR A 784 5.60 28.95 -10.33
N ILE A 785 6.86 28.99 -9.91
CA ILE A 785 8.04 28.96 -10.79
C ILE A 785 9.01 27.88 -10.30
N GLY A 786 9.30 26.90 -11.15
CA GLY A 786 10.31 25.86 -10.92
C GLY A 786 11.62 26.18 -11.64
N ALA A 787 12.67 25.39 -11.38
CA ALA A 787 13.95 25.52 -12.06
C ALA A 787 14.67 24.18 -12.30
N THR A 788 15.46 24.12 -13.35
CA THR A 788 16.39 23.02 -13.67
C THR A 788 17.79 23.57 -13.92
N GLY A 789 18.81 22.76 -13.66
CA GLY A 789 20.19 23.02 -14.05
C GLY A 789 20.70 21.98 -15.03
N GLN A 790 21.92 22.18 -15.53
CA GLN A 790 22.67 21.22 -16.33
C GLN A 790 24.05 21.02 -15.69
N VAL A 791 24.71 19.89 -15.93
CA VAL A 791 26.02 19.60 -15.34
C VAL A 791 27.10 19.80 -16.38
N CYS A 792 28.07 20.67 -16.11
CA CYS A 792 29.18 20.97 -17.02
C CYS A 792 28.75 21.35 -18.45
N ASP A 793 27.65 22.12 -18.56
CA ASP A 793 26.97 22.50 -19.81
C ASP A 793 26.46 21.33 -20.69
N ASP A 794 26.49 20.08 -20.19
CA ASP A 794 25.94 18.92 -20.88
C ASP A 794 24.41 18.89 -20.80
N ALA A 795 23.76 19.05 -21.96
CA ALA A 795 22.31 19.09 -22.06
C ALA A 795 21.61 17.76 -21.74
N THR A 796 22.33 16.65 -21.67
CA THR A 796 21.81 15.33 -21.23
C THR A 796 21.85 15.18 -19.71
N LYS A 797 22.68 15.97 -19.01
CA LYS A 797 22.92 15.87 -17.57
C LYS A 797 22.10 16.91 -16.81
N VAL A 798 20.78 16.77 -16.86
CA VAL A 798 19.83 17.69 -16.20
C VAL A 798 19.74 17.40 -14.70
N VAL A 799 19.73 18.46 -13.89
CA VAL A 799 19.44 18.40 -12.43
C VAL A 799 18.16 19.15 -12.10
N THR A 800 17.42 18.64 -11.10
CA THR A 800 16.25 19.33 -10.54
C THR A 800 16.71 20.33 -9.47
N ILE A 801 16.09 21.52 -9.43
CA ILE A 801 16.36 22.52 -8.39
C ILE A 801 15.10 22.67 -7.55
N THR A 802 15.22 22.42 -6.24
CA THR A 802 14.13 22.58 -5.27
C THR A 802 14.35 23.81 -4.39
N PHE A 803 13.28 24.31 -3.81
CA PHE A 803 13.23 25.52 -2.98
C PHE A 803 12.54 25.18 -1.66
N ASP A 804 13.30 25.12 -0.56
CA ASP A 804 12.84 24.68 0.76
C ASP A 804 12.08 23.33 0.73
N GLY A 805 12.53 22.41 -0.14
CA GLY A 805 11.96 21.08 -0.35
C GLY A 805 10.87 20.96 -1.43
N GLN A 806 10.36 22.06 -1.99
CA GLN A 806 9.38 22.07 -3.08
C GLN A 806 10.08 22.17 -4.46
N ASP A 807 9.49 21.68 -5.54
CA ASP A 807 10.05 21.81 -6.91
C ASP A 807 9.87 23.20 -7.54
N HIS A 808 9.13 24.07 -6.86
CA HIS A 808 8.85 25.44 -7.27
C HIS A 808 8.83 26.42 -6.09
N PHE A 809 8.86 27.71 -6.38
CA PHE A 809 8.56 28.78 -5.42
C PHE A 809 7.36 29.61 -5.86
N LYS A 810 6.65 30.20 -4.89
CA LYS A 810 5.54 31.12 -5.13
C LYS A 810 6.05 32.53 -5.39
N ALA A 811 5.61 33.13 -6.49
CA ALA A 811 5.93 34.50 -6.88
C ALA A 811 4.66 35.35 -6.99
N ASN A 812 4.55 36.38 -6.14
CA ASN A 812 3.46 37.35 -6.20
C ASN A 812 3.86 38.54 -7.08
N PHE A 813 2.99 38.93 -8.02
CA PHE A 813 3.15 40.14 -8.84
C PHE A 813 2.42 41.30 -8.18
N ILE A 814 3.17 42.27 -7.66
CA ILE A 814 2.63 43.36 -6.84
C ILE A 814 2.04 44.47 -7.72
N ARG A 815 0.82 44.91 -7.38
CA ARG A 815 0.13 46.02 -8.06
C ARG A 815 0.94 47.32 -7.90
N PRO A 816 1.35 48.00 -9.00
CA PRO A 816 2.27 49.13 -8.91
C PRO A 816 1.77 50.37 -8.15
N VAL A 817 0.44 50.57 -8.12
CA VAL A 817 -0.22 51.75 -7.53
C VAL A 817 -1.41 51.29 -6.71
N ASN A 818 -1.66 51.98 -5.60
CA ASN A 818 -2.76 51.80 -4.67
C ASN A 818 -3.41 53.16 -4.39
N ILE A 819 -4.63 53.17 -3.85
CA ILE A 819 -5.39 54.39 -3.53
C ILE A 819 -6.00 54.19 -2.14
N ALA A 820 -5.81 55.15 -1.23
CA ALA A 820 -6.45 55.12 0.08
C ALA A 820 -7.92 55.58 0.03
N GLU A 821 -8.75 55.07 0.94
CA GLU A 821 -10.20 55.36 1.01
C GLU A 821 -10.53 56.71 1.68
N GLN A 822 -9.65 57.69 1.53
CA GLN A 822 -9.73 59.02 2.13
C GLN A 822 -9.22 60.06 1.12
N ALA A 823 -9.98 61.12 0.88
CA ALA A 823 -9.57 62.22 0.01
C ALA A 823 -8.48 63.08 0.68
N ALA A 824 -7.64 63.72 -0.14
CA ALA A 824 -6.54 64.59 0.31
C ALA A 824 -6.97 66.05 0.56
N ASP A 825 -8.17 66.43 0.11
CA ASP A 825 -8.79 67.75 0.33
C ASP A 825 -10.25 67.57 0.79
N ASN A 826 -10.91 68.64 1.24
CA ASN A 826 -12.26 68.62 1.80
C ASN A 826 -13.18 69.70 1.19
N PHE A 827 -14.48 69.45 1.24
CA PHE A 827 -15.47 70.49 0.94
C PHE A 827 -15.73 71.36 2.17
N ILE A 828 -16.28 72.55 1.94
CA ILE A 828 -16.77 73.46 2.97
C ILE A 828 -18.25 73.73 2.68
N ASP A 829 -19.09 73.69 3.70
CA ASP A 829 -20.51 73.93 3.52
C ASP A 829 -20.85 75.40 3.23
N GLY A 830 -21.81 75.62 2.32
CA GLY A 830 -22.46 76.90 2.08
C GLY A 830 -21.58 78.05 1.55
N VAL A 831 -20.43 77.73 0.96
CA VAL A 831 -19.71 78.64 0.04
C VAL A 831 -20.37 78.62 -1.35
N ASP A 832 -20.17 79.67 -2.15
CA ASP A 832 -20.72 79.74 -3.51
C ASP A 832 -19.94 78.83 -4.49
N VAL A 833 -20.61 78.34 -5.53
CA VAL A 833 -19.98 77.44 -6.51
C VAL A 833 -18.95 78.18 -7.35
N GLY A 834 -17.69 77.77 -7.24
CA GLY A 834 -16.53 78.50 -7.75
C GLY A 834 -15.68 79.16 -6.65
N GLU A 835 -16.17 79.21 -5.40
CA GLU A 835 -15.35 79.57 -4.24
C GLU A 835 -14.60 78.36 -3.67
N LYS A 836 -13.55 78.62 -2.90
CA LYS A 836 -12.75 77.61 -2.22
C LYS A 836 -13.58 76.74 -1.27
N GLY A 837 -13.46 75.43 -1.41
CA GLY A 837 -14.26 74.45 -0.67
C GLY A 837 -15.58 74.08 -1.35
N SER A 838 -15.96 74.72 -2.47
CA SER A 838 -17.04 74.23 -3.35
C SER A 838 -16.55 73.21 -4.38
N PHE A 839 -15.23 73.04 -4.53
CA PHE A 839 -14.61 72.13 -5.50
C PHE A 839 -13.32 71.49 -4.97
N ILE A 840 -13.06 70.27 -5.43
CA ILE A 840 -11.83 69.49 -5.19
C ILE A 840 -11.33 69.01 -6.55
N ARG A 841 -10.00 69.04 -6.80
CA ARG A 841 -9.43 68.50 -8.04
C ARG A 841 -9.50 66.97 -8.02
N LEU A 842 -9.71 66.32 -9.17
CA LEU A 842 -9.79 64.86 -9.21
C LEU A 842 -8.49 64.15 -8.79
N GLU A 843 -7.32 64.80 -8.92
CA GLU A 843 -6.05 64.33 -8.34
C GLU A 843 -5.91 64.55 -6.82
N ASP A 844 -6.73 65.40 -6.20
CA ASP A 844 -6.81 65.59 -4.74
C ASP A 844 -7.96 64.77 -4.11
N LEU A 845 -8.97 64.38 -4.91
CA LEU A 845 -10.05 63.48 -4.49
C LEU A 845 -9.52 62.08 -4.14
N ILE A 846 -8.44 61.65 -4.81
CA ILE A 846 -7.76 60.39 -4.52
C ILE A 846 -6.46 60.64 -3.78
N ALA A 847 -6.06 59.70 -2.90
CA ALA A 847 -4.74 59.67 -2.29
C ALA A 847 -3.94 58.45 -2.80
N PRO A 848 -3.27 58.55 -3.97
CA PRO A 848 -2.55 57.44 -4.56
C PRO A 848 -1.13 57.31 -3.99
N TYR A 849 -0.71 56.06 -3.82
CA TYR A 849 0.63 55.68 -3.36
C TYR A 849 1.14 54.46 -4.15
N ASP A 850 2.45 54.32 -4.27
CA ASP A 850 3.05 53.20 -5.01
C ASP A 850 3.22 51.92 -4.18
N TRP A 851 3.77 50.87 -4.79
CA TRP A 851 4.07 49.59 -4.12
C TRP A 851 5.12 49.67 -2.99
N ARG A 852 5.74 50.83 -2.75
CA ARG A 852 6.73 51.10 -1.68
C ARG A 852 6.16 52.03 -0.60
N ASP A 853 4.83 52.17 -0.54
CA ASP A 853 4.08 53.06 0.34
C ASP A 853 4.47 54.54 0.19
N ARG A 854 4.87 54.96 -1.02
CA ARG A 854 5.22 56.37 -1.32
C ARG A 854 4.05 57.11 -1.94
N GLU A 855 3.55 58.10 -1.21
CA GLU A 855 2.46 58.97 -1.64
C GLU A 855 2.86 59.88 -2.82
N PHE A 856 1.98 60.00 -3.82
CA PHE A 856 2.23 60.78 -5.04
C PHE A 856 2.33 62.30 -4.77
N LYS A 857 1.81 62.79 -3.63
CA LYS A 857 1.90 64.20 -3.21
C LYS A 857 3.35 64.66 -3.06
N ASP A 858 4.23 63.76 -2.61
CA ASP A 858 5.65 64.02 -2.35
C ASP A 858 6.53 63.69 -3.58
N TYR A 859 5.95 63.01 -4.59
CA TYR A 859 6.63 62.50 -5.78
C TYR A 859 5.82 62.77 -7.06
N THR A 860 5.72 64.04 -7.46
CA THR A 860 4.89 64.48 -8.59
C THR A 860 5.18 63.77 -9.91
N ASN A 861 6.40 63.26 -10.11
CA ASN A 861 6.79 62.54 -11.32
C ASN A 861 6.09 61.17 -11.48
N TYR A 862 5.52 60.63 -10.39
CA TYR A 862 4.85 59.32 -10.39
C TYR A 862 3.57 59.33 -11.26
N TRP A 863 2.90 60.47 -11.38
CA TRP A 863 1.77 60.66 -12.31
C TRP A 863 2.15 60.47 -13.78
N GLY A 864 3.40 60.76 -14.16
CA GLY A 864 3.92 60.44 -15.49
C GLY A 864 4.38 58.98 -15.57
N PHE A 865 5.23 58.57 -14.62
CA PHE A 865 5.90 57.26 -14.62
C PHE A 865 4.95 56.06 -14.57
N TYR A 866 3.91 56.10 -13.72
CA TYR A 866 2.89 55.04 -13.67
C TYR A 866 1.72 55.29 -14.64
N GLY A 867 1.75 56.39 -15.41
CA GLY A 867 0.67 56.83 -16.29
C GLY A 867 0.62 56.13 -17.65
N PRO A 868 -0.20 56.65 -18.59
CA PRO A 868 -1.11 57.80 -18.43
C PRO A 868 -2.26 57.47 -17.47
N PHE A 869 -2.77 58.48 -16.75
CA PHE A 869 -3.88 58.34 -15.80
C PHE A 869 -5.20 58.90 -16.37
N GLU A 870 -6.32 58.31 -15.93
CA GLU A 870 -7.69 58.78 -16.15
C GLU A 870 -8.48 58.56 -14.86
N ILE A 871 -9.22 59.55 -14.38
CA ILE A 871 -9.93 59.51 -13.08
C ILE A 871 -11.42 59.78 -13.33
N THR A 872 -12.30 58.90 -12.86
CA THR A 872 -13.76 59.01 -13.00
C THR A 872 -14.44 58.79 -11.64
N ALA A 873 -15.17 59.80 -11.15
CA ALA A 873 -15.90 59.74 -9.88
C ALA A 873 -17.37 59.36 -10.11
N ASP A 874 -17.85 58.35 -9.39
CA ASP A 874 -19.24 57.88 -9.40
C ASP A 874 -20.10 58.74 -8.47
N VAL A 875 -20.42 59.94 -8.92
CA VAL A 875 -21.23 60.92 -8.16
C VAL A 875 -22.72 60.54 -8.09
N ASP A 876 -23.23 59.78 -9.06
CA ASP A 876 -24.64 59.38 -9.13
C ASP A 876 -25.00 58.33 -8.06
N ASN A 877 -24.04 57.47 -7.69
CA ASN A 877 -24.19 56.46 -6.63
C ASN A 877 -23.47 56.86 -5.33
N ALA A 878 -23.20 58.16 -5.13
CA ALA A 878 -22.56 58.66 -3.92
C ALA A 878 -23.47 58.56 -2.69
N GLU A 879 -22.86 58.35 -1.53
CA GLU A 879 -23.51 58.28 -0.22
C GLU A 879 -23.01 59.42 0.69
N CYS A 880 -23.69 59.67 1.81
CA CYS A 880 -23.25 60.58 2.85
C CYS A 880 -23.78 60.15 4.23
N ASP A 881 -23.20 60.67 5.32
CA ASP A 881 -23.68 60.44 6.70
C ASP A 881 -24.39 61.65 7.33
N LEU A 882 -24.88 62.60 6.50
CA LEU A 882 -25.49 63.88 6.91
C LEU A 882 -26.59 63.79 8.02
N ASN A 883 -27.27 62.64 8.13
CA ASN A 883 -28.28 62.38 9.18
C ASN A 883 -27.72 61.62 10.41
N GLY A 884 -26.39 61.55 10.57
CA GLY A 884 -25.70 60.68 11.54
C GLY A 884 -25.70 59.19 11.16
N VAL A 885 -26.21 58.86 9.98
CA VAL A 885 -26.31 57.49 9.43
C VAL A 885 -26.05 57.56 7.93
N ARG A 886 -25.26 56.61 7.43
CA ARG A 886 -24.87 56.47 6.03
C ARG A 886 -26.06 56.12 5.13
N GLN A 887 -26.27 56.91 4.08
CA GLN A 887 -27.43 56.90 3.17
C GLN A 887 -27.02 57.48 1.79
N ALA A 888 -27.83 57.32 0.74
CA ALA A 888 -27.59 58.00 -0.54
C ALA A 888 -27.59 59.55 -0.36
N VAL A 889 -26.81 60.27 -1.18
CA VAL A 889 -26.78 61.75 -1.15
C VAL A 889 -28.20 62.30 -1.43
N PRO A 890 -28.78 63.14 -0.54
CA PRO A 890 -30.09 63.73 -0.77
C PRO A 890 -30.10 64.64 -1.99
N VAL A 891 -31.16 64.59 -2.81
CA VAL A 891 -31.38 65.42 -4.01
C VAL A 891 -31.35 66.95 -3.79
N THR A 892 -31.23 67.39 -2.54
CA THR A 892 -31.07 68.79 -2.16
C THR A 892 -29.61 69.24 -2.18
N VAL A 893 -28.66 68.31 -1.98
CA VAL A 893 -27.22 68.51 -2.17
C VAL A 893 -26.90 68.20 -3.64
N GLU A 894 -26.22 69.12 -4.32
CA GLU A 894 -25.84 68.97 -5.73
C GLU A 894 -24.34 68.66 -5.80
N LEU A 895 -24.02 67.40 -6.14
CA LEU A 895 -22.65 66.89 -6.33
C LEU A 895 -22.44 66.59 -7.82
N LYS A 896 -21.36 67.08 -8.43
CA LYS A 896 -21.06 66.86 -9.86
C LYS A 896 -19.57 66.69 -10.12
N ALA A 897 -19.23 65.76 -11.01
CA ALA A 897 -17.91 65.71 -11.63
C ALA A 897 -17.90 66.51 -12.95
N ASP A 898 -16.81 67.24 -13.20
CA ASP A 898 -16.55 68.01 -14.40
C ASP A 898 -15.18 67.63 -14.95
N TYR A 899 -15.16 67.00 -16.13
CA TYR A 899 -13.95 66.49 -16.78
C TYR A 899 -13.47 67.40 -17.93
N GLU A 900 -14.18 68.50 -18.22
CA GLU A 900 -13.85 69.41 -19.33
C GLU A 900 -13.19 70.71 -18.84
N ASN A 901 -13.63 71.24 -17.69
CA ASN A 901 -13.05 72.46 -17.12
C ASN A 901 -11.80 72.15 -16.28
N LEU A 902 -10.62 72.39 -16.86
CA LEU A 902 -9.33 72.15 -16.19
C LEU A 902 -8.87 73.26 -15.23
N THR A 903 -9.64 74.35 -15.10
CA THR A 903 -9.39 75.44 -14.14
C THR A 903 -10.69 75.79 -13.41
N MET A 904 -10.62 76.00 -12.10
CA MET A 904 -11.78 76.41 -11.29
C MET A 904 -11.37 77.38 -10.17
N GLY A 905 -12.24 78.35 -9.88
CA GLY A 905 -12.02 79.42 -8.91
C GLY A 905 -11.21 80.61 -9.44
N ASP A 906 -11.21 81.68 -8.66
CA ASP A 906 -10.62 82.99 -8.99
C ASP A 906 -9.51 83.40 -8.00
N GLY A 907 -8.65 84.34 -8.43
CA GLY A 907 -7.67 84.99 -7.55
C GLY A 907 -6.59 84.06 -7.01
N GLU A 908 -6.32 84.13 -5.70
CA GLU A 908 -5.33 83.27 -5.01
C GLU A 908 -5.84 81.84 -4.77
N ASP A 909 -7.15 81.61 -4.90
CA ASP A 909 -7.80 80.31 -4.66
C ASP A 909 -8.08 79.53 -5.96
N ALA A 910 -7.77 80.11 -7.12
CA ALA A 910 -7.85 79.45 -8.41
C ALA A 910 -6.96 78.20 -8.48
N LYS A 911 -7.55 77.05 -8.83
CA LYS A 911 -6.85 75.77 -9.01
C LYS A 911 -6.84 75.37 -10.47
N VAL A 912 -5.79 74.64 -10.86
CA VAL A 912 -5.69 73.91 -12.14
C VAL A 912 -5.58 72.42 -11.85
N SER A 913 -6.35 71.62 -12.57
CA SER A 913 -6.33 70.15 -12.56
C SER A 913 -5.83 69.61 -13.91
N LYS A 914 -5.22 68.42 -13.91
CA LYS A 914 -4.97 67.65 -15.12
C LYS A 914 -6.13 66.74 -15.56
N TYR A 915 -7.12 66.50 -14.70
CA TYR A 915 -8.14 65.46 -14.87
C TYR A 915 -9.58 65.96 -14.72
N GLY A 916 -9.79 67.13 -14.12
CA GLY A 916 -11.09 67.72 -13.83
C GLY A 916 -11.34 67.97 -12.34
N PHE A 917 -12.57 68.31 -12.00
CA PHE A 917 -13.00 68.63 -10.64
C PHE A 917 -14.20 67.78 -10.21
N ILE A 918 -14.34 67.58 -8.91
CA ILE A 918 -15.62 67.27 -8.28
C ILE A 918 -16.09 68.53 -7.53
N THR A 919 -17.37 68.85 -7.65
CA THR A 919 -17.99 70.08 -7.15
C THR A 919 -19.14 69.74 -6.20
N TYR A 920 -19.24 70.51 -5.11
CA TYR A 920 -20.26 70.42 -4.08
C TYR A 920 -21.04 71.73 -3.99
N LYS A 921 -22.35 71.62 -3.77
CA LYS A 921 -23.22 72.76 -3.53
C LYS A 921 -24.31 72.39 -2.53
N ASN A 922 -24.42 73.20 -1.48
CA ASN A 922 -25.43 73.05 -0.44
C ASN A 922 -26.85 73.39 -0.96
N ASN A 923 -27.86 72.81 -0.32
CA ASN A 923 -29.29 73.06 -0.49
C ASN A 923 -29.79 74.46 -0.06
N GLY A 924 -28.90 75.35 0.37
CA GLY A 924 -29.24 76.69 0.88
C GLY A 924 -29.62 76.74 2.38
N THR A 925 -29.45 75.65 3.12
CA THR A 925 -29.67 75.57 4.58
C THR A 925 -28.38 75.17 5.28
N LYS A 926 -28.00 75.86 6.36
CA LYS A 926 -26.82 75.50 7.17
C LYS A 926 -26.91 74.05 7.66
N VAL A 927 -25.88 73.25 7.36
CA VAL A 927 -25.70 71.89 7.90
C VAL A 927 -24.53 71.81 8.88
N ALA A 928 -24.46 70.71 9.62
CA ALA A 928 -23.33 70.35 10.48
C ALA A 928 -22.20 69.70 9.64
N GLU A 929 -21.12 69.29 10.29
CA GLU A 929 -20.04 68.52 9.65
C GLU A 929 -20.50 67.11 9.31
N PHE A 930 -20.16 66.63 8.12
CA PHE A 930 -20.52 65.30 7.63
C PHE A 930 -19.51 64.83 6.57
N ASN A 931 -19.63 63.58 6.12
CA ASN A 931 -18.82 62.96 5.09
C ASN A 931 -19.67 62.65 3.85
N ILE A 932 -19.07 62.82 2.67
CA ILE A 932 -19.53 62.25 1.41
C ILE A 932 -18.66 61.02 1.11
N TYR A 933 -19.28 59.96 0.61
CA TYR A 933 -18.65 58.70 0.24
C TYR A 933 -18.82 58.50 -1.27
N VAL A 934 -17.74 58.55 -2.02
CA VAL A 934 -17.75 58.44 -3.49
C VAL A 934 -16.81 57.33 -3.95
N LYS A 935 -17.24 56.52 -4.92
CA LYS A 935 -16.34 55.55 -5.57
C LYS A 935 -15.60 56.22 -6.72
N VAL A 936 -14.35 55.84 -6.94
CA VAL A 936 -13.55 56.35 -8.05
C VAL A 936 -13.02 55.17 -8.87
N THR A 937 -13.15 55.27 -10.19
CA THR A 937 -12.45 54.41 -11.13
C THR A 937 -11.22 55.16 -11.62
N VAL A 938 -10.03 54.58 -11.45
CA VAL A 938 -8.77 55.14 -11.92
C VAL A 938 -8.14 54.20 -12.93
N LYS A 939 -8.05 54.63 -14.18
CA LYS A 939 -7.21 53.95 -15.18
C LYS A 939 -5.79 54.49 -15.09
N TYR A 940 -4.80 53.64 -15.26
CA TYR A 940 -3.38 53.99 -15.26
C TYR A 940 -2.57 53.03 -16.16
N GLY A 941 -1.27 53.23 -16.30
CA GLY A 941 -0.41 52.49 -17.22
C GLY A 941 -0.31 50.97 -17.01
N TRP A 942 -0.85 50.44 -15.91
CA TRP A 942 -0.92 49.01 -15.61
C TRP A 942 -2.35 48.50 -15.36
N GLY A 943 -3.39 49.25 -15.77
CA GLY A 943 -4.77 48.77 -15.80
C GLY A 943 -5.79 49.72 -15.20
N THR A 944 -6.76 49.18 -14.47
CA THR A 944 -7.85 49.95 -13.85
C THR A 944 -8.05 49.51 -12.41
N ILE A 945 -8.04 50.48 -11.49
CA ILE A 945 -8.39 50.32 -10.09
C ILE A 945 -9.81 50.84 -9.92
N GLN A 946 -10.70 50.02 -9.36
CA GLN A 946 -11.94 50.51 -8.76
C GLN A 946 -11.69 50.61 -7.25
N THR A 947 -11.91 51.79 -6.66
CA THR A 947 -11.78 51.96 -5.22
C THR A 947 -13.00 51.41 -4.48
N GLY A 948 -12.86 51.18 -3.18
CA GLY A 948 -14.02 51.26 -2.30
C GLY A 948 -14.54 52.71 -2.20
N PHE A 949 -15.30 53.01 -1.16
CA PHE A 949 -15.86 54.35 -0.99
C PHE A 949 -14.82 55.28 -0.37
N ILE A 950 -14.34 56.26 -1.14
CA ILE A 950 -13.46 57.31 -0.64
C ILE A 950 -14.27 58.27 0.24
N THR A 951 -13.78 58.49 1.44
CA THR A 951 -14.34 59.44 2.41
C THR A 951 -13.86 60.85 2.09
N VAL A 952 -14.80 61.75 1.81
CA VAL A 952 -14.59 63.17 1.52
C VAL A 952 -15.25 63.99 2.63
N PRO A 953 -14.48 64.65 3.52
CA PRO A 953 -15.06 65.45 4.59
C PRO A 953 -15.76 66.71 4.05
N VAL A 954 -16.80 67.16 4.73
CA VAL A 954 -17.49 68.43 4.51
C VAL A 954 -17.51 69.23 5.81
N SER A 955 -16.70 70.29 5.88
CA SER A 955 -16.64 71.18 7.04
C SER A 955 -17.90 72.04 7.15
N SER A 956 -18.29 72.41 8.37
CA SER A 956 -19.54 73.15 8.61
C SER A 956 -19.52 74.60 8.09
N THR A 957 -20.70 75.18 7.87
CA THR A 957 -20.85 76.48 7.20
C THR A 957 -20.06 77.58 7.88
N ILE A 958 -19.25 78.33 7.12
CA ILE A 958 -18.41 79.43 7.61
C ILE A 958 -19.26 80.44 8.40
N THR A 959 -19.02 80.53 9.70
CA THR A 959 -19.71 81.49 10.57
C THR A 959 -19.08 82.87 10.47
N ASN A 960 -19.66 83.73 9.63
CA ASN A 960 -19.64 85.16 9.91
C ASN A 960 -20.45 85.41 11.21
N ASN A 961 -19.87 86.17 12.15
CA ASN A 961 -20.56 86.80 13.27
C ASN A 961 -21.06 88.19 12.85
#